data_AF-A0A3A8UI05-F1
#
_entry.id   AF-A0A3A8UI05-F1
#
_cell.length_a   1.000
_cell.length_b   1.000
_cell.length_c   1.000
_cell.angle_alpha   90.00
_cell.angle_beta   90.00
_cell.angle_gamma   90.00
#
_symmetry.space_group_name_H-M   'P 1'
#
loop_
_entity.id
_entity.type
_entity.pdbx_description
1 polymer ?
#
loop_
_entity_poly.entity_id
_entity_poly.type
_entity_poly.pdbx_seq_one_letter_code
_entity_poly.pdbx_strand_id
1 'polypeptide(L)'
;MGKALFVCYGGGHAGALIPVMKYLISKTNIQVEAIGINLAADLLRKQGIPCKTLSDYLDVRSVEIGFPLAKDRHNFSSAVSFADSIAYYGYTMSDLIDEVGEEAAYQILNIFDRRTMFPARTMMRILQKETPDVVITTTMNRFEAAALYAAGQLGIASLKVEDLIGRINKTFPDKIQVDTEAEREKLLANGILRQNIILKSELKNPLVMGYYEEIYQRQLETRPTAFAVLCDYAKNEIVRRGIDPASIHVTGQPAFDKHPWYLKNTDKQAVCDKIGVDYQKKVVAFMSQPTREREDVFRILMESAKSIDLHKIQFVVKLHPNEDGKIQELIMEEFGINSVKLIKNMDARELIAVSDLIITVSSTTGLEAAVMGKPLLYINTTDFNEDIPFDNMGIGIRCSTADELADQIGKIFNGEGDDKIFQNKKYATDGKAAERVGEMARKLAKKEYMPTKKVVTIIQARMGSTRLPGKVMKDICGKPQIQHVIDNVSKSKFVSQTVVATSNDGNNEPLKNYLSENGIEWFAGDETDVLSRFVLAGKAFDADIIVRVTADNPLCNAECIDRMIESHIQTNSDYTCMTGLPIGITGEIVGFGVLENIYYSEDIDERDREHVTIYVYEHPEKYKINNVPAPMKYNFPQLYLTVDTAADFERMTDIFQNCYDNGEISLEDVINYMKRL
;
A
#
# COMPACT_ATOMS: atom_id res chain seq x y z
N MET A 1 14.24 16.82 8.91
CA MET A 1 13.95 16.72 7.47
C MET A 1 13.27 15.37 7.28
N GLY A 2 12.09 15.28 6.65
CA GLY A 2 11.39 13.99 6.51
C GLY A 2 12.05 13.10 5.45
N LYS A 3 11.96 11.77 5.60
CA LYS A 3 12.52 10.76 4.69
C LYS A 3 11.41 9.94 4.03
N ALA A 4 11.34 10.00 2.70
CA ALA A 4 10.46 9.18 1.88
C ALA A 4 11.25 8.04 1.23
N LEU A 5 10.83 6.80 1.52
CA LEU A 5 11.40 5.59 0.93
C LEU A 5 10.45 5.00 -0.10
N PHE A 6 10.91 4.91 -1.34
CA PHE A 6 10.16 4.27 -2.42
C PHE A 6 10.62 2.83 -2.59
N VAL A 7 9.70 1.88 -2.63
CA VAL A 7 10.01 0.47 -2.96
C VAL A 7 9.40 0.19 -4.33
N CYS A 8 10.24 -0.11 -5.32
CA CYS A 8 9.83 -0.21 -6.72
C CYS A 8 10.24 -1.55 -7.32
N TYR A 9 9.27 -2.33 -7.79
CA TYR A 9 9.48 -3.58 -8.50
C TYR A 9 9.38 -3.39 -10.02
N GLY A 10 10.51 -3.54 -10.72
CA GLY A 10 10.56 -3.47 -12.17
C GLY A 10 10.46 -2.05 -12.76
N GLY A 11 10.74 -1.94 -14.06
CA GLY A 11 10.88 -0.63 -14.73
C GLY A 11 9.58 0.16 -14.90
N GLY A 12 8.44 -0.51 -15.10
CA GLY A 12 7.14 0.16 -15.27
C GLY A 12 6.72 0.92 -14.01
N HIS A 13 6.72 0.24 -12.85
CA HIS A 13 6.35 0.83 -11.56
C HIS A 13 7.29 1.96 -11.14
N ALA A 14 8.61 1.74 -11.30
CA ALA A 14 9.60 2.80 -11.08
C ALA A 14 9.36 3.99 -12.02
N GLY A 15 9.04 3.74 -13.29
CA GLY A 15 8.72 4.76 -14.28
C GLY A 15 7.55 5.64 -13.88
N ALA A 16 6.50 5.07 -13.28
CA ALA A 16 5.36 5.81 -12.76
C ALA A 16 5.73 6.71 -11.57
N LEU A 17 6.65 6.27 -10.70
CA LEU A 17 7.01 7.01 -9.48
C LEU A 17 8.16 8.02 -9.67
N ILE A 18 8.97 7.89 -10.72
CA ILE A 18 10.07 8.84 -11.00
C ILE A 18 9.60 10.31 -11.04
N PRO A 19 8.49 10.67 -11.72
CA PRO A 19 7.95 12.04 -11.66
C PRO A 19 7.67 12.52 -10.22
N VAL A 20 7.12 11.66 -9.37
CA VAL A 20 6.83 11.95 -7.96
C VAL A 20 8.14 12.19 -7.18
N MET A 21 9.13 11.33 -7.36
CA MET A 21 10.45 11.46 -6.74
C MET A 21 11.12 12.78 -7.14
N LYS A 22 11.11 13.12 -8.44
CA LYS A 22 11.68 14.38 -8.95
C LYS A 22 10.95 15.60 -8.39
N TYR A 23 9.63 15.53 -8.25
CA TYR A 23 8.86 16.58 -7.58
C TYR A 23 9.34 16.77 -6.14
N LEU A 24 9.40 15.70 -5.34
CA LEU A 24 9.87 15.77 -3.95
C LEU A 24 11.28 16.36 -3.83
N ILE A 25 12.22 15.87 -4.65
CA ILE A 25 13.62 16.33 -4.65
C ILE A 25 13.73 17.82 -5.00
N SER A 26 12.94 18.29 -5.98
CA SER A 26 13.10 19.65 -6.52
C SER A 26 12.20 20.71 -5.89
N LYS A 27 11.11 20.31 -5.24
CA LYS A 27 10.06 21.22 -4.73
C LYS A 27 9.84 21.13 -3.22
N THR A 28 10.45 20.17 -2.54
CA THR A 28 10.22 19.96 -1.11
C THR A 28 11.54 19.77 -0.36
N ASN A 29 11.48 19.79 0.97
CA ASN A 29 12.61 19.45 1.85
C ASN A 29 12.45 18.02 2.39
N ILE A 30 12.14 17.06 1.51
CA ILE A 30 12.01 15.65 1.84
C ILE A 30 13.19 14.91 1.23
N GLN A 31 13.90 14.14 2.05
CA GLN A 31 14.93 13.22 1.58
C GLN A 31 14.25 12.07 0.83
N VAL A 32 14.65 11.87 -0.42
CA VAL A 32 14.14 10.78 -1.26
C VAL A 32 15.19 9.69 -1.38
N GLU A 33 14.79 8.46 -1.10
CA GLU A 33 15.57 7.26 -1.32
C GLU A 33 14.68 6.18 -1.95
N ALA A 34 15.26 5.32 -2.78
CA ALA A 34 14.55 4.22 -3.40
C ALA A 34 15.27 2.88 -3.17
N ILE A 35 14.49 1.81 -3.02
CA ILE A 35 14.95 0.43 -3.16
C ILE A 35 14.45 -0.06 -4.51
N GLY A 36 15.37 -0.09 -5.48
CA GLY A 36 15.11 -0.60 -6.81
C GLY A 36 15.24 -2.12 -6.84
N ILE A 37 14.16 -2.81 -7.20
CA ILE A 37 14.12 -4.28 -7.29
C ILE A 37 14.00 -4.68 -8.76
N ASN A 38 14.78 -5.67 -9.18
CA ASN A 38 14.85 -6.12 -10.57
C ASN A 38 15.29 -4.95 -11.49
N LEU A 39 14.62 -4.73 -12.64
CA LEU A 39 14.95 -3.66 -13.59
C LEU A 39 14.72 -2.23 -13.06
N ALA A 40 14.08 -2.04 -11.90
CA ALA A 40 13.82 -0.71 -11.34
C ALA A 40 15.12 0.05 -11.03
N ALA A 41 16.13 -0.64 -10.49
CA ALA A 41 17.37 0.00 -10.03
C ALA A 41 18.14 0.70 -11.16
N ASP A 42 18.29 0.02 -12.31
CA ASP A 42 18.93 0.59 -13.49
C ASP A 42 18.18 1.83 -14.01
N LEU A 43 16.85 1.77 -14.07
CA LEU A 43 16.03 2.90 -14.48
C LEU A 43 16.16 4.10 -13.53
N LEU A 44 16.09 3.87 -12.22
CA LEU A 44 16.21 4.92 -11.20
C LEU A 44 17.57 5.61 -11.28
N ARG A 45 18.66 4.84 -11.39
CA ARG A 45 20.03 5.35 -11.53
C ARG A 45 20.21 6.19 -12.80
N LYS A 46 19.69 5.72 -13.94
CA LYS A 46 19.68 6.49 -15.21
C LYS A 46 18.93 7.81 -15.10
N GLN A 47 17.97 7.92 -14.19
CA GLN A 47 17.22 9.14 -13.93
C GLN A 47 17.82 10.02 -12.82
N GLY A 48 18.98 9.65 -12.27
CA GLY A 48 19.66 10.39 -11.21
C GLY A 48 18.98 10.31 -9.84
N ILE A 49 18.14 9.29 -9.61
CA ILE A 49 17.47 9.09 -8.32
C ILE A 49 18.37 8.27 -7.38
N PRO A 50 18.59 8.69 -6.12
CA PRO A 50 19.29 7.90 -5.12
C PRO A 50 18.62 6.53 -4.94
N CYS A 51 19.37 5.45 -5.19
CA CYS A 51 18.81 4.11 -5.25
C CYS A 51 19.76 3.06 -4.65
N LYS A 52 19.27 2.37 -3.62
CA LYS A 52 19.78 1.09 -3.12
C LYS A 52 19.10 -0.08 -3.82
N THR A 53 19.63 -1.27 -3.64
CA THR A 53 19.02 -2.54 -4.07
C THR A 53 18.96 -3.51 -2.89
N LEU A 54 18.39 -4.69 -3.09
CA LEU A 54 18.30 -5.71 -2.03
C LEU A 54 19.69 -6.19 -1.60
N SER A 55 20.68 -6.18 -2.49
CA SER A 55 22.03 -6.63 -2.14
C SER A 55 22.77 -5.74 -1.14
N ASP A 56 22.34 -4.48 -0.98
CA ASP A 56 22.88 -3.54 0.04
C ASP A 56 22.55 -3.97 1.49
N TYR A 57 21.69 -4.98 1.67
CA TYR A 57 21.24 -5.45 2.97
C TYR A 57 21.70 -6.87 3.30
N LEU A 58 22.41 -7.55 2.39
CA LEU A 58 22.67 -9.00 2.45
C LEU A 58 23.20 -9.46 3.82
N ASP A 59 22.62 -10.54 4.31
CA ASP A 59 23.08 -11.27 5.48
C ASP A 59 23.50 -12.70 5.10
N VAL A 60 24.27 -13.35 5.98
CA VAL A 60 24.84 -14.69 5.73
C VAL A 60 23.77 -15.70 5.34
N ARG A 61 22.65 -15.74 6.07
CA ARG A 61 21.56 -16.69 5.83
C ARG A 61 20.94 -16.50 4.46
N SER A 62 20.66 -15.25 4.08
CA SER A 62 20.09 -14.91 2.77
C SER A 62 21.05 -15.29 1.62
N VAL A 63 22.37 -15.18 1.81
CA VAL A 63 23.35 -15.61 0.81
C VAL A 63 23.37 -17.13 0.65
N GLU A 64 23.41 -17.87 1.77
CA GLU A 64 23.44 -19.34 1.77
C GLU A 64 22.23 -19.95 1.05
N ILE A 65 21.04 -19.41 1.32
CA ILE A 65 19.78 -19.86 0.67
C ILE A 65 19.69 -19.34 -0.76
N GLY A 66 20.03 -18.08 -0.99
CA GLY A 66 19.82 -17.38 -2.26
C GLY A 66 20.79 -17.78 -3.37
N PHE A 67 22.04 -18.10 -3.04
CA PHE A 67 23.07 -18.44 -4.01
C PHE A 67 22.72 -19.64 -4.91
N PRO A 68 22.33 -20.83 -4.38
CA PRO A 68 21.98 -21.96 -5.24
C PRO A 68 20.78 -21.65 -6.13
N LEU A 69 19.78 -20.93 -5.61
CA LEU A 69 18.58 -20.56 -6.37
C LEU A 69 18.87 -19.56 -7.48
N ALA A 70 19.68 -18.55 -7.20
CA ALA A 70 20.09 -17.54 -8.17
C ALA A 70 20.95 -18.15 -9.28
N LYS A 71 21.84 -19.10 -8.96
CA LYS A 71 22.67 -19.79 -9.95
C LYS A 71 21.84 -20.41 -11.07
N ASP A 72 20.68 -20.98 -10.74
CA ASP A 72 19.82 -21.67 -11.71
C ASP A 72 18.83 -20.74 -12.42
N ARG A 73 18.51 -19.58 -11.83
CA ARG A 73 17.40 -18.71 -12.27
C ARG A 73 17.85 -17.34 -12.79
N HIS A 74 19.10 -16.95 -12.55
CA HIS A 74 19.60 -15.65 -12.96
C HIS A 74 19.77 -15.56 -14.47
N ASN A 75 19.24 -14.50 -15.07
CA ASN A 75 19.52 -14.18 -16.46
C ASN A 75 20.74 -13.25 -16.57
N PHE A 76 21.89 -13.82 -16.92
CA PHE A 76 23.15 -13.08 -17.10
C PHE A 76 23.13 -12.06 -18.26
N SER A 77 22.11 -12.11 -19.14
CA SER A 77 21.90 -11.08 -20.18
C SER A 77 21.06 -9.89 -19.70
N SER A 78 20.47 -9.98 -18.50
CA SER A 78 19.66 -8.90 -17.94
C SER A 78 20.52 -7.83 -17.27
N ALA A 79 19.95 -6.64 -17.05
CA ALA A 79 20.60 -5.56 -16.29
C ALA A 79 20.60 -5.79 -14.77
N VAL A 80 20.00 -6.88 -14.28
CA VAL A 80 19.95 -7.23 -12.86
C VAL A 80 21.31 -7.82 -12.46
N SER A 81 21.87 -7.43 -11.32
CA SER A 81 23.11 -8.04 -10.84
C SER A 81 22.88 -9.45 -10.30
N PHE A 82 23.92 -10.30 -10.34
CA PHE A 82 23.85 -11.62 -9.72
C PHE A 82 23.63 -11.51 -8.20
N ALA A 83 24.28 -10.54 -7.54
CA ALA A 83 24.10 -10.27 -6.11
C ALA A 83 22.65 -9.89 -5.75
N ASP A 84 21.98 -9.09 -6.57
CA ASP A 84 20.56 -8.76 -6.36
C ASP A 84 19.65 -9.98 -6.55
N SER A 85 20.03 -10.91 -7.43
CA SER A 85 19.29 -12.17 -7.59
C SER A 85 19.47 -13.09 -6.38
N ILE A 86 20.69 -13.16 -5.83
CA ILE A 86 20.96 -13.85 -4.56
C ILE A 86 20.09 -13.25 -3.45
N ALA A 87 20.10 -11.93 -3.29
CA ALA A 87 19.30 -11.25 -2.27
C ALA A 87 17.79 -11.49 -2.46
N TYR A 88 17.30 -11.36 -3.70
CA TYR A 88 15.89 -11.54 -4.02
C TYR A 88 15.35 -12.93 -3.64
N TYR A 89 16.05 -13.99 -4.05
CA TYR A 89 15.67 -15.36 -3.71
C TYR A 89 15.95 -15.67 -2.24
N GLY A 90 17.09 -15.24 -1.72
CA GLY A 90 17.54 -15.48 -0.35
C GLY A 90 16.56 -14.94 0.69
N TYR A 91 16.17 -13.67 0.58
CA TYR A 91 15.23 -13.07 1.53
C TYR A 91 13.84 -13.68 1.45
N THR A 92 13.33 -13.85 0.23
CA THR A 92 12.02 -14.43 0.05
C THR A 92 11.97 -15.84 0.63
N MET A 93 12.97 -16.67 0.31
CA MET A 93 12.99 -18.04 0.78
C MET A 93 13.28 -18.11 2.27
N SER A 94 14.11 -17.25 2.84
CA SER A 94 14.31 -17.20 4.29
C SER A 94 12.99 -16.93 5.02
N ASP A 95 12.22 -15.93 4.59
CA ASP A 95 10.94 -15.60 5.20
C ASP A 95 9.93 -16.75 4.97
N LEU A 96 9.88 -17.33 3.77
CA LEU A 96 8.99 -18.44 3.44
C LEU A 96 9.30 -19.71 4.27
N ILE A 97 10.57 -20.06 4.41
CA ILE A 97 11.02 -21.20 5.23
C ILE A 97 10.62 -21.01 6.69
N ASP A 98 10.73 -19.79 7.22
CA ASP A 98 10.31 -19.49 8.59
C ASP A 98 8.78 -19.59 8.80
N GLU A 99 7.99 -19.46 7.73
CA GLU A 99 6.53 -19.48 7.79
C GLU A 99 5.94 -20.88 7.57
N VAL A 100 6.47 -21.65 6.61
CA VAL A 100 5.88 -22.94 6.21
C VAL A 100 6.81 -24.15 6.35
N GLY A 101 8.07 -23.94 6.76
CA GLY A 101 9.10 -24.96 6.78
C GLY A 101 9.75 -25.18 5.41
N GLU A 102 10.93 -25.81 5.42
CA GLU A 102 11.81 -25.87 4.25
C GLU A 102 11.20 -26.63 3.05
N GLU A 103 10.68 -27.84 3.27
CA GLU A 103 10.12 -28.66 2.20
C GLU A 103 8.95 -27.96 1.48
N ALA A 104 8.01 -27.42 2.25
CA ALA A 104 6.85 -26.70 1.71
C ALA A 104 7.29 -25.41 0.99
N ALA A 105 8.29 -24.68 1.51
CA ALA A 105 8.81 -23.48 0.88
C ALA A 105 9.34 -23.75 -0.54
N TYR A 106 10.15 -24.80 -0.72
CA TYR A 106 10.64 -25.18 -2.03
C TYR A 106 9.53 -25.69 -2.97
N GLN A 107 8.53 -26.40 -2.45
CA GLN A 107 7.35 -26.78 -3.25
C GLN A 107 6.58 -25.56 -3.74
N ILE A 108 6.32 -24.57 -2.87
CA ILE A 108 5.64 -23.32 -3.22
C ILE A 108 6.43 -22.55 -4.28
N LEU A 109 7.76 -22.40 -4.10
CA LEU A 109 8.63 -21.79 -5.11
C LEU A 109 8.57 -22.55 -6.44
N ASN A 110 8.56 -23.88 -6.40
CA ASN A 110 8.48 -24.69 -7.62
C ASN A 110 7.10 -24.63 -8.29
N ILE A 111 6.03 -24.27 -7.59
CA ILE A 111 4.69 -24.15 -8.18
C ILE A 111 4.44 -22.72 -8.66
N PHE A 112 4.61 -21.73 -7.79
CA PHE A 112 4.24 -20.34 -8.05
C PHE A 112 5.42 -19.46 -8.48
N ASP A 113 6.65 -19.95 -8.35
CA ASP A 113 7.88 -19.18 -8.57
C ASP A 113 7.79 -17.84 -7.84
N ARG A 114 8.00 -16.72 -8.54
CA ARG A 114 8.01 -15.39 -7.92
C ARG A 114 6.63 -14.84 -7.56
N ARG A 115 5.51 -15.55 -7.82
CA ARG A 115 4.15 -14.99 -7.70
C ARG A 115 3.58 -15.02 -6.29
N THR A 116 4.12 -15.83 -5.40
CA THR A 116 3.75 -15.92 -3.97
C THR A 116 4.87 -15.40 -3.06
N MET A 117 5.81 -14.62 -3.60
CA MET A 117 6.88 -14.06 -2.77
C MET A 117 6.32 -12.91 -1.94
N PHE A 118 6.35 -12.99 -0.61
CA PHE A 118 5.89 -11.91 0.28
C PHE A 118 6.85 -11.76 1.49
N PRO A 119 8.05 -11.18 1.29
CA PRO A 119 9.11 -11.14 2.31
C PRO A 119 8.87 -10.05 3.37
N ALA A 120 7.82 -10.21 4.17
CA ALA A 120 7.38 -9.21 5.15
C ALA A 120 8.39 -9.00 6.29
N ARG A 121 8.97 -10.08 6.84
CA ARG A 121 9.94 -9.98 7.95
C ARG A 121 11.23 -9.32 7.49
N THR A 122 11.70 -9.68 6.29
CA THR A 122 12.82 -8.99 5.64
C THR A 122 12.52 -7.50 5.48
N MET A 123 11.35 -7.15 4.94
CA MET A 123 11.00 -5.73 4.77
C MET A 123 10.93 -5.00 6.10
N MET A 124 10.41 -5.61 7.17
CA MET A 124 10.43 -5.00 8.51
C MET A 124 11.87 -4.69 8.97
N ARG A 125 12.82 -5.63 8.79
CA ARG A 125 14.24 -5.38 9.13
C ARG A 125 14.84 -4.23 8.32
N ILE A 126 14.57 -4.21 7.01
CA ILE A 126 15.06 -3.14 6.12
C ILE A 126 14.48 -1.79 6.53
N LEU A 127 13.17 -1.71 6.78
CA LEU A 127 12.51 -0.47 7.19
C LEU A 127 13.00 0.04 8.56
N GLN A 128 13.29 -0.85 9.51
CA GLN A 128 13.89 -0.48 10.79
C GLN A 128 15.32 0.10 10.62
N LYS A 129 16.09 -0.43 9.66
CA LYS A 129 17.44 0.09 9.35
C LYS A 129 17.38 1.43 8.60
N GLU A 130 16.44 1.56 7.67
CA GLU A 130 16.30 2.76 6.83
C GLU A 130 15.58 3.91 7.53
N THR A 131 14.83 3.64 8.60
CA THR A 131 14.07 4.62 9.39
C THR A 131 13.32 5.65 8.54
N PRO A 132 12.48 5.25 7.56
CA PRO A 132 11.72 6.21 6.77
C PRO A 132 10.54 6.78 7.57
N ASP A 133 10.16 8.01 7.26
CA ASP A 133 8.92 8.61 7.77
C ASP A 133 7.71 8.18 6.94
N VAL A 134 7.91 7.84 5.66
CA VAL A 134 6.87 7.31 4.77
C VAL A 134 7.42 6.28 3.78
N VAL A 135 6.66 5.22 3.52
CA VAL A 135 6.93 4.21 2.49
C VAL A 135 5.96 4.38 1.32
N ILE A 136 6.47 4.45 0.08
CA ILE A 136 5.65 4.61 -1.13
C ILE A 136 5.86 3.45 -2.10
N THR A 137 4.76 2.88 -2.60
CA THR A 137 4.75 1.80 -3.60
C THR A 137 3.62 1.97 -4.62
N THR A 138 3.57 1.11 -5.65
CA THR A 138 2.52 1.15 -6.69
C THR A 138 1.53 -0.02 -6.64
N THR A 139 1.99 -1.20 -6.21
CA THR A 139 1.22 -2.44 -6.30
C THR A 139 1.14 -3.18 -4.96
N MET A 140 0.16 -4.07 -4.85
CA MET A 140 0.02 -5.01 -3.73
C MET A 140 0.66 -6.36 -4.04
N ASN A 141 1.67 -6.42 -4.90
CA ASN A 141 2.37 -7.66 -5.20
C ASN A 141 3.82 -7.64 -4.72
N ARG A 142 4.30 -8.80 -4.26
CA ARG A 142 5.71 -9.06 -3.94
C ARG A 142 6.27 -8.12 -2.87
N PHE A 143 7.49 -7.62 -3.10
CA PHE A 143 8.19 -6.71 -2.19
C PHE A 143 7.44 -5.38 -1.96
N GLU A 144 6.68 -4.90 -2.94
CA GLU A 144 5.87 -3.68 -2.73
C GLU A 144 4.74 -3.91 -1.73
N ALA A 145 4.06 -5.05 -1.85
CA ALA A 145 3.04 -5.48 -0.89
C ALA A 145 3.64 -5.71 0.51
N ALA A 146 4.76 -6.44 0.55
CA ALA A 146 5.46 -6.73 1.79
C ALA A 146 5.97 -5.45 2.47
N ALA A 147 6.39 -4.44 1.69
CA ALA A 147 6.81 -3.14 2.22
C ALA A 147 5.64 -2.37 2.85
N LEU A 148 4.48 -2.32 2.19
CA LEU A 148 3.27 -1.70 2.76
C LEU A 148 2.82 -2.42 4.02
N TYR A 149 2.77 -3.75 3.98
CA TYR A 149 2.41 -4.56 5.14
C TYR A 149 3.39 -4.35 6.31
N ALA A 150 4.70 -4.41 6.04
CA ALA A 150 5.74 -4.17 7.04
C ALA A 150 5.68 -2.75 7.61
N ALA A 151 5.39 -1.74 6.79
CA ALA A 151 5.21 -0.36 7.24
C ALA A 151 4.05 -0.27 8.25
N GLY A 152 2.92 -0.92 7.95
CA GLY A 152 1.78 -1.01 8.86
C GLY A 152 2.13 -1.69 10.19
N GLN A 153 2.83 -2.83 10.16
CA GLN A 153 3.28 -3.53 11.39
C GLN A 153 4.26 -2.68 12.23
N LEU A 154 5.00 -1.79 11.59
CA LEU A 154 5.97 -0.91 12.24
C LEU A 154 5.39 0.45 12.65
N GLY A 155 4.15 0.78 12.27
CA GLY A 155 3.61 2.13 12.50
C GLY A 155 4.35 3.21 11.70
N ILE A 156 4.76 2.88 10.49
CA ILE A 156 5.36 3.81 9.53
C ILE A 156 4.29 4.20 8.53
N ALA A 157 4.12 5.50 8.27
CA ALA A 157 3.14 5.96 7.30
C ALA A 157 3.42 5.35 5.91
N SER A 158 2.35 5.03 5.17
CA SER A 158 2.50 4.42 3.85
C SER A 158 1.51 4.97 2.83
N LEU A 159 1.98 5.15 1.59
CA LEU A 159 1.20 5.64 0.46
C LEU A 159 1.25 4.63 -0.68
N LYS A 160 0.07 4.15 -1.08
CA LYS A 160 -0.06 3.33 -2.29
C LYS A 160 -0.53 4.20 -3.45
N VAL A 161 0.28 4.27 -4.50
CA VAL A 161 -0.09 4.87 -5.78
C VAL A 161 -0.67 3.78 -6.68
N GLU A 162 -1.99 3.62 -6.66
CA GLU A 162 -2.68 2.55 -7.38
C GLU A 162 -2.41 2.63 -8.88
N ASP A 163 -1.76 1.61 -9.43
CA ASP A 163 -1.40 1.53 -10.85
C ASP A 163 -2.63 1.35 -11.75
N LEU A 164 -3.64 0.62 -11.28
CA LEU A 164 -4.80 0.20 -12.07
C LEU A 164 -6.13 0.69 -11.45
N ILE A 165 -7.13 -0.19 -11.39
CA ILE A 165 -8.52 0.13 -11.05
C ILE A 165 -8.92 -0.28 -9.63
N GLY A 166 -7.94 -0.47 -8.73
CA GLY A 166 -8.21 -0.77 -7.31
C GLY A 166 -8.57 -2.22 -6.98
N ARG A 167 -8.51 -3.13 -7.96
CA ARG A 167 -8.77 -4.57 -7.77
C ARG A 167 -7.51 -5.31 -7.29
N ILE A 168 -7.71 -6.31 -6.43
CA ILE A 168 -6.66 -7.27 -6.05
C ILE A 168 -7.02 -8.62 -6.65
N ASN A 169 -6.26 -9.01 -7.67
CA ASN A 169 -6.43 -10.30 -8.34
C ASN A 169 -5.57 -11.36 -7.67
N LYS A 170 -6.16 -12.55 -7.50
CA LYS A 170 -5.44 -13.76 -7.12
C LYS A 170 -4.36 -14.06 -8.15
N THR A 171 -3.13 -14.36 -7.70
CA THR A 171 -2.02 -14.68 -8.60
C THR A 171 -2.10 -16.16 -9.01
N PHE A 172 -2.02 -16.47 -10.30
CA PHE A 172 -2.00 -17.88 -10.76
C PHE A 172 -0.58 -18.32 -11.14
N PRO A 173 -0.21 -19.60 -10.98
CA PRO A 173 1.06 -20.13 -11.46
C PRO A 173 1.29 -19.81 -12.94
N ASP A 174 2.47 -19.30 -13.28
CA ASP A 174 2.87 -19.02 -14.65
C ASP A 174 3.56 -20.22 -15.30
N LYS A 175 2.89 -21.37 -15.26
CA LYS A 175 3.46 -22.67 -15.62
C LYS A 175 2.46 -23.49 -16.42
N ILE A 176 2.98 -24.34 -17.30
CA ILE A 176 2.17 -25.30 -18.05
C ILE A 176 1.60 -26.30 -17.04
N GLN A 177 0.28 -26.43 -17.00
CA GLN A 177 -0.41 -27.32 -16.07
C GLN A 177 -0.82 -28.60 -16.81
N VAL A 178 -0.38 -29.75 -16.32
CA VAL A 178 -0.71 -31.07 -16.88
C VAL A 178 -1.45 -31.92 -15.84
N ASP A 179 -2.26 -32.87 -16.30
CA ASP A 179 -3.06 -33.73 -15.42
C ASP A 179 -2.27 -34.96 -14.96
N THR A 180 -1.31 -35.43 -15.77
CA THR A 180 -0.58 -36.67 -15.51
C THR A 180 0.93 -36.56 -15.70
N GLU A 181 1.69 -37.44 -15.05
CA GLU A 181 3.15 -37.52 -15.23
C GLU A 181 3.54 -37.83 -16.68
N ALA A 182 2.73 -38.64 -17.38
CA ALA A 182 2.98 -38.98 -18.78
C ALA A 182 2.95 -37.75 -19.70
N GLU A 183 2.05 -36.80 -19.46
CA GLU A 183 2.01 -35.52 -20.17
C GLU A 183 3.21 -34.65 -19.82
N ARG A 184 3.62 -34.63 -18.54
CA ARG A 184 4.84 -33.94 -18.11
C ARG A 184 6.06 -34.46 -18.88
N GLU A 185 6.28 -35.78 -18.86
CA GLU A 185 7.39 -36.44 -19.55
C GLU A 185 7.37 -36.18 -21.05
N LYS A 186 6.19 -36.13 -21.68
CA LYS A 186 6.06 -35.76 -23.10
C LYS A 186 6.52 -34.33 -23.39
N LEU A 187 6.17 -33.36 -22.52
CA LEU A 187 6.63 -31.97 -22.65
C LEU A 187 8.15 -31.86 -22.41
N LEU A 188 8.68 -32.60 -21.43
CA LEU A 188 10.13 -32.69 -21.18
C LEU A 188 10.88 -33.22 -22.40
N ALA A 189 10.37 -34.29 -23.02
CA ALA A 189 10.94 -34.86 -24.26
C ALA A 189 10.90 -33.87 -25.44
N ASN A 190 9.95 -32.93 -25.44
CA ASN A 190 9.86 -31.83 -26.41
C ASN A 190 10.73 -30.61 -26.04
N GLY A 191 11.59 -30.72 -25.04
CA GLY A 191 12.55 -29.68 -24.65
C GLY A 191 11.98 -28.60 -23.73
N ILE A 192 10.77 -28.75 -23.21
CA ILE A 192 10.25 -27.86 -22.17
C ILE A 192 10.96 -28.18 -20.85
N LEU A 193 11.50 -27.17 -20.18
CA LEU A 193 12.18 -27.36 -18.90
C LEU A 193 11.20 -27.79 -17.80
N ARG A 194 11.61 -28.72 -16.93
CA ARG A 194 10.77 -29.23 -15.82
C ARG A 194 10.22 -28.14 -14.93
N GLN A 195 11.02 -27.11 -14.65
CA GLN A 195 10.59 -25.96 -13.84
C GLN A 195 9.42 -25.15 -14.43
N ASN A 196 9.08 -25.36 -15.70
CA ASN A 196 7.97 -24.68 -16.39
C ASN A 196 6.69 -25.52 -16.43
N ILE A 197 6.68 -26.72 -15.84
CA ILE A 197 5.55 -27.65 -15.88
C ILE A 197 5.16 -28.04 -14.45
N ILE A 198 3.87 -28.00 -14.14
CA ILE A 198 3.31 -28.47 -12.87
C ILE A 198 2.15 -29.44 -13.10
N LEU A 199 1.98 -30.41 -12.21
CA LEU A 199 0.78 -31.23 -12.16
C LEU A 199 -0.34 -30.45 -11.49
N LYS A 200 -1.58 -30.58 -12.00
CA LYS A 200 -2.75 -30.03 -11.31
C LYS A 200 -2.96 -30.65 -9.92
N SER A 201 -2.43 -31.85 -9.65
CA SER A 201 -2.45 -32.45 -8.31
C SER A 201 -1.54 -31.71 -7.32
N GLU A 202 -0.46 -31.07 -7.78
CA GLU A 202 0.43 -30.26 -6.93
C GLU A 202 -0.30 -29.01 -6.41
N LEU A 203 -1.27 -28.49 -7.17
CA LEU A 203 -2.17 -27.40 -6.74
C LEU A 203 -3.25 -27.84 -5.74
N LYS A 204 -3.32 -29.13 -5.40
CA LYS A 204 -4.24 -29.64 -4.36
C LYS A 204 -3.55 -29.85 -3.01
N ASN A 205 -2.25 -29.56 -2.92
CA ASN A 205 -1.51 -29.68 -1.67
C ASN A 205 -2.03 -28.64 -0.64
N PRO A 206 -2.56 -29.06 0.52
CA PRO A 206 -3.14 -28.15 1.50
C PRO A 206 -2.16 -27.12 2.07
N LEU A 207 -0.88 -27.47 2.25
CA LEU A 207 0.13 -26.55 2.77
C LEU A 207 0.44 -25.44 1.75
N VAL A 208 0.57 -25.83 0.48
CA VAL A 208 0.82 -24.91 -0.64
C VAL A 208 -0.36 -23.95 -0.81
N MET A 209 -1.58 -24.48 -0.82
CA MET A 209 -2.78 -23.68 -1.01
C MET A 209 -3.13 -22.83 0.23
N GLY A 210 -2.83 -23.32 1.43
CA GLY A 210 -2.97 -22.56 2.67
C GLY A 210 -2.13 -21.28 2.64
N TYR A 211 -0.84 -21.40 2.30
CA TYR A 211 0.05 -20.24 2.19
C TYR A 211 -0.36 -19.27 1.07
N TYR A 212 -0.80 -19.83 -0.06
CA TYR A 212 -1.30 -19.05 -1.18
C TYR A 212 -2.50 -18.16 -0.79
N GLU A 213 -3.48 -18.74 -0.09
CA GLU A 213 -4.63 -17.99 0.40
C GLU A 213 -4.24 -16.99 1.47
N GLU A 214 -3.29 -17.34 2.35
CA GLU A 214 -2.79 -16.43 3.38
C GLU A 214 -2.17 -15.15 2.78
N ILE A 215 -1.35 -15.26 1.73
CA ILE A 215 -0.81 -14.08 1.04
C ILE A 215 -1.94 -13.21 0.48
N TYR A 216 -2.91 -13.84 -0.17
CA TYR A 216 -4.04 -13.10 -0.72
C TYR A 216 -4.81 -12.35 0.37
N GLN A 217 -5.03 -12.98 1.54
CA GLN A 217 -5.62 -12.30 2.68
C GLN A 217 -4.75 -11.17 3.21
N ARG A 218 -3.44 -11.36 3.37
CA ARG A 218 -2.51 -10.27 3.78
C ARG A 218 -2.58 -9.08 2.82
N GLN A 219 -2.68 -9.32 1.52
CA GLN A 219 -2.83 -8.26 0.50
C GLN A 219 -4.18 -7.54 0.63
N LEU A 220 -5.27 -8.28 0.90
CA LEU A 220 -6.60 -7.70 1.12
C LEU A 220 -6.66 -6.85 2.39
N GLU A 221 -6.03 -7.33 3.47
CA GLU A 221 -5.98 -6.70 4.79
C GLU A 221 -4.99 -5.55 4.91
N THR A 222 -4.04 -5.40 3.98
CA THR A 222 -3.09 -4.29 4.03
C THR A 222 -3.83 -2.98 3.78
N ARG A 223 -3.78 -2.06 4.75
CA ARG A 223 -4.41 -0.73 4.69
C ARG A 223 -3.33 0.34 4.81
N PRO A 224 -2.75 0.81 3.70
CA PRO A 224 -1.87 1.97 3.71
C PRO A 224 -2.55 3.19 4.35
N THR A 225 -1.75 4.11 4.90
CA THR A 225 -2.26 5.38 5.46
C THR A 225 -3.09 6.15 4.44
N ALA A 226 -2.66 6.12 3.18
CA ALA A 226 -3.38 6.73 2.08
C ALA A 226 -3.24 5.95 0.76
N PHE A 227 -4.27 6.06 -0.07
CA PHE A 227 -4.29 5.62 -1.45
C PHE A 227 -4.37 6.83 -2.38
N ALA A 228 -3.48 6.89 -3.36
CA ALA A 228 -3.58 7.76 -4.52
C ALA A 228 -4.12 6.92 -5.69
N VAL A 229 -5.29 7.27 -6.22
CA VAL A 229 -5.96 6.49 -7.27
C VAL A 229 -6.19 7.32 -8.53
N LEU A 230 -6.27 6.63 -9.66
CA LEU A 230 -6.51 7.26 -10.97
C LEU A 230 -7.86 8.00 -11.02
N CYS A 231 -8.93 7.39 -10.53
CA CYS A 231 -10.29 7.85 -10.75
C CYS A 231 -11.28 7.38 -9.66
N ASP A 232 -12.49 7.92 -9.67
CA ASP A 232 -13.57 7.54 -8.74
C ASP A 232 -13.97 6.06 -8.86
N TYR A 233 -13.85 5.46 -10.05
CA TYR A 233 -14.11 4.02 -10.19
C TYR A 233 -13.15 3.20 -9.33
N ALA A 234 -11.85 3.49 -9.42
CA ALA A 234 -10.83 2.83 -8.61
C ALA A 234 -11.03 3.10 -7.11
N LYS A 235 -11.44 4.32 -6.74
CA LYS A 235 -11.84 4.65 -5.36
C LYS A 235 -12.96 3.74 -4.88
N ASN A 236 -14.03 3.61 -5.66
CA ASN A 236 -15.18 2.81 -5.29
C ASN A 236 -14.86 1.31 -5.17
N GLU A 237 -13.99 0.76 -6.02
CA GLU A 237 -13.51 -0.63 -5.89
C GLU A 237 -12.77 -0.86 -4.57
N ILE A 238 -11.96 0.11 -4.13
CA ILE A 238 -11.24 0.02 -2.86
C ILE A 238 -12.20 0.19 -1.67
N VAL A 239 -13.19 1.10 -1.75
CA VAL A 239 -14.22 1.27 -0.72
C VAL A 239 -15.05 -0.01 -0.52
N ARG A 240 -15.39 -0.73 -1.60
CA ARG A 240 -16.10 -2.02 -1.53
C ARG A 240 -15.38 -3.09 -0.71
N ARG A 241 -14.08 -2.93 -0.47
CA ARG A 241 -13.26 -3.82 0.39
C ARG A 241 -13.28 -3.42 1.87
N GLY A 242 -14.08 -2.42 2.25
CA GLY A 242 -14.15 -1.92 3.64
C GLY A 242 -13.00 -1.00 4.03
N ILE A 243 -12.37 -0.34 3.05
CA ILE A 243 -11.40 0.73 3.29
C ILE A 243 -12.13 2.05 3.46
N ASP A 244 -11.70 2.85 4.44
CA ASP A 244 -12.25 4.17 4.71
C ASP A 244 -12.12 5.09 3.47
N PRO A 245 -13.23 5.62 2.92
CA PRO A 245 -13.20 6.55 1.79
C PRO A 245 -12.34 7.80 2.01
N ALA A 246 -12.10 8.20 3.25
CA ALA A 246 -11.29 9.36 3.60
C ALA A 246 -9.78 9.12 3.44
N SER A 247 -9.33 7.86 3.40
CA SER A 247 -7.93 7.52 3.07
C SER A 247 -7.67 7.39 1.57
N ILE A 248 -8.71 7.52 0.71
CA ILE A 248 -8.61 7.29 -0.73
C ILE A 248 -8.81 8.59 -1.50
N HIS A 249 -7.77 8.99 -2.24
CA HIS A 249 -7.66 10.27 -2.91
C HIS A 249 -7.53 10.09 -4.42
N VAL A 250 -8.45 10.70 -5.18
CA VAL A 250 -8.37 10.71 -6.64
C VAL A 250 -7.33 11.74 -7.06
N THR A 251 -6.16 11.26 -7.45
CA THR A 251 -5.01 12.09 -7.85
C THR A 251 -4.77 12.07 -9.35
N GLY A 252 -5.39 11.14 -10.08
CA GLY A 252 -4.88 10.73 -11.39
C GLY A 252 -3.65 9.82 -11.23
N GLN A 253 -3.07 9.40 -12.35
CA GLN A 253 -1.94 8.46 -12.39
C GLN A 253 -0.69 9.18 -12.93
N PRO A 254 0.39 9.31 -12.13
CA PRO A 254 1.67 9.86 -12.57
C PRO A 254 2.23 9.29 -13.89
N ALA A 255 1.97 8.01 -14.19
CA ALA A 255 2.38 7.40 -15.46
C ALA A 255 1.77 8.10 -16.69
N PHE A 256 0.64 8.81 -16.52
CA PHE A 256 -0.07 9.52 -17.58
C PHE A 256 0.24 11.02 -17.64
N ASP A 257 1.16 11.54 -16.82
CA ASP A 257 1.42 12.98 -16.78
C ASP A 257 1.99 13.56 -18.08
N LYS A 258 2.57 12.71 -18.94
CA LYS A 258 3.10 13.10 -20.25
C LYS A 258 2.04 13.11 -21.36
N HIS A 259 0.89 12.48 -21.16
CA HIS A 259 -0.13 12.33 -22.20
C HIS A 259 -0.67 13.67 -22.74
N PRO A 260 -0.88 14.72 -21.93
CA PRO A 260 -1.24 16.04 -22.45
C PRO A 260 -0.17 16.63 -23.38
N TRP A 261 1.11 16.32 -23.15
CA TRP A 261 2.18 16.77 -24.03
C TRP A 261 2.08 16.12 -25.41
N TYR A 262 1.79 14.83 -25.50
CA TYR A 262 1.57 14.15 -26.79
C TYR A 262 0.40 14.76 -27.55
N LEU A 263 -0.75 14.96 -26.90
CA LEU A 263 -1.92 15.59 -27.54
C LEU A 263 -1.62 16.97 -28.12
N LYS A 264 -0.79 17.76 -27.44
CA LYS A 264 -0.48 19.14 -27.85
C LYS A 264 0.65 19.22 -28.89
N ASN A 265 1.61 18.30 -28.87
CA ASN A 265 2.87 18.42 -29.62
C ASN A 265 3.04 17.37 -30.72
N THR A 266 2.12 16.40 -30.85
CA THR A 266 2.15 15.44 -31.95
C THR A 266 1.43 16.03 -33.18
N ASP A 267 2.18 16.27 -34.24
CA ASP A 267 1.65 16.73 -35.53
C ASP A 267 0.99 15.57 -36.31
N LYS A 268 -0.30 15.71 -36.62
CA LYS A 268 -1.07 14.66 -37.30
C LYS A 268 -0.51 14.34 -38.68
N GLN A 269 -0.15 15.37 -39.46
CA GLN A 269 0.34 15.16 -40.82
C GLN A 269 1.67 14.40 -40.82
N ALA A 270 2.64 14.82 -40.00
CA ALA A 270 3.94 14.17 -39.89
C ALA A 270 3.82 12.70 -39.45
N VAL A 271 2.92 12.38 -38.51
CA VAL A 271 2.70 11.00 -38.09
C VAL A 271 2.04 10.19 -39.20
N CYS A 272 1.01 10.73 -39.85
CA CYS A 272 0.32 10.08 -40.96
C CYS A 272 1.28 9.80 -42.14
N ASP A 273 2.12 10.77 -42.50
CA ASP A 273 3.16 10.62 -43.53
C ASP A 273 4.15 9.52 -43.16
N LYS A 274 4.60 9.49 -41.90
CA LYS A 274 5.53 8.47 -41.37
C LYS A 274 4.97 7.05 -41.47
N ILE A 275 3.68 6.86 -41.25
CA ILE A 275 3.03 5.53 -41.31
C ILE A 275 2.38 5.24 -42.68
N GLY A 276 2.39 6.20 -43.61
CA GLY A 276 1.86 6.06 -44.96
C GLY A 276 0.34 6.01 -45.02
N VAL A 277 -0.34 6.89 -44.29
CA VAL A 277 -1.81 7.04 -44.30
C VAL A 277 -2.20 8.50 -44.57
N ASP A 278 -3.44 8.75 -44.99
CA ASP A 278 -3.89 10.08 -45.41
C ASP A 278 -4.35 10.93 -44.20
N TYR A 279 -3.63 12.00 -43.86
CA TYR A 279 -3.95 12.83 -42.69
C TYR A 279 -5.32 13.52 -42.76
N GLN A 280 -5.92 13.65 -43.94
CA GLN A 280 -7.25 14.24 -44.14
C GLN A 280 -8.39 13.27 -43.79
N LYS A 281 -8.12 11.96 -43.83
CA LYS A 281 -9.08 10.93 -43.41
C LYS A 281 -9.15 10.81 -41.90
N LYS A 282 -10.28 10.29 -41.42
CA LYS A 282 -10.46 9.88 -40.03
C LYS A 282 -9.63 8.64 -39.73
N VAL A 283 -8.80 8.71 -38.69
CA VAL A 283 -7.89 7.62 -38.30
C VAL A 283 -8.54 6.80 -37.19
N VAL A 284 -8.83 5.54 -37.47
CA VAL A 284 -9.26 4.54 -36.49
C VAL A 284 -8.07 3.65 -36.17
N ALA A 285 -7.55 3.73 -34.95
CA ALA A 285 -6.44 2.88 -34.53
C ALA A 285 -6.92 1.66 -33.76
N PHE A 286 -6.56 0.47 -34.22
CA PHE A 286 -6.74 -0.79 -33.50
C PHE A 286 -5.44 -1.18 -32.77
N MET A 287 -5.50 -1.29 -31.45
CA MET A 287 -4.38 -1.70 -30.61
C MET A 287 -4.48 -3.19 -30.35
N SER A 288 -3.71 -3.99 -31.10
CA SER A 288 -3.81 -5.45 -31.04
C SER A 288 -3.13 -6.02 -29.79
N GLN A 289 -3.51 -7.25 -29.45
CA GLN A 289 -2.98 -8.00 -28.32
C GLN A 289 -2.77 -9.47 -28.73
N PRO A 290 -1.74 -10.14 -28.20
CA PRO A 290 -1.43 -11.53 -28.53
C PRO A 290 -2.31 -12.50 -27.73
N THR A 291 -3.62 -12.29 -27.71
CA THR A 291 -4.59 -13.13 -27.00
C THR A 291 -4.91 -14.39 -27.80
N ARG A 292 -5.59 -15.36 -27.16
CA ARG A 292 -6.08 -16.58 -27.85
C ARG A 292 -7.13 -16.25 -28.90
N GLU A 293 -7.96 -15.26 -28.63
CA GLU A 293 -9.06 -14.80 -29.50
C GLU A 293 -8.60 -13.80 -30.57
N ARG A 294 -7.28 -13.55 -30.70
CA ARG A 294 -6.75 -12.49 -31.58
C ARG A 294 -7.24 -12.61 -33.03
N GLU A 295 -7.47 -13.83 -33.51
CA GLU A 295 -7.96 -14.09 -34.87
C GLU A 295 -9.42 -13.68 -35.01
N ASP A 296 -10.28 -14.13 -34.08
CA ASP A 296 -11.71 -13.80 -34.06
C ASP A 296 -11.94 -12.30 -33.91
N VAL A 297 -11.19 -11.67 -32.99
CA VAL A 297 -11.22 -10.21 -32.79
C VAL A 297 -10.82 -9.47 -34.07
N PHE A 298 -9.76 -9.93 -34.75
CA PHE A 298 -9.30 -9.28 -35.97
C PHE A 298 -10.27 -9.51 -37.15
N ARG A 299 -10.91 -10.68 -37.23
CA ARG A 299 -11.97 -10.96 -38.19
C ARG A 299 -13.19 -10.06 -38.00
N ILE A 300 -13.60 -9.81 -36.76
CA ILE A 300 -14.67 -8.85 -36.45
C ILE A 300 -14.30 -7.44 -36.94
N LEU A 301 -13.06 -7.01 -36.71
CA LEU A 301 -12.57 -5.73 -37.22
C LEU A 301 -12.64 -5.66 -38.75
N MET A 302 -12.16 -6.69 -39.46
CA MET A 302 -12.18 -6.73 -40.93
C MET A 302 -13.60 -6.81 -41.50
N GLU A 303 -14.49 -7.60 -40.92
CA GLU A 303 -15.88 -7.66 -41.35
C GLU A 303 -16.57 -6.31 -41.16
N SER A 304 -16.36 -5.63 -40.02
CA SER A 304 -16.93 -4.30 -39.77
C SER A 304 -16.47 -3.27 -40.80
N ALA A 305 -15.22 -3.39 -41.28
CA ALA A 305 -14.64 -2.46 -42.24
C ALA A 305 -15.32 -2.54 -43.62
N LYS A 306 -16.01 -3.64 -43.97
CA LYS A 306 -16.80 -3.75 -45.22
C LYS A 306 -18.01 -2.81 -45.25
N SER A 307 -18.55 -2.49 -44.08
CA SER A 307 -19.73 -1.62 -43.92
C SER A 307 -19.37 -0.15 -43.69
N ILE A 308 -18.08 0.21 -43.82
CA ILE A 308 -17.55 1.54 -43.51
C ILE A 308 -17.06 2.23 -44.79
N ASP A 309 -17.31 3.54 -44.90
CA ASP A 309 -16.80 4.36 -46.01
C ASP A 309 -15.28 4.59 -45.88
N LEU A 310 -14.49 3.69 -46.47
CA LEU A 310 -13.02 3.75 -46.46
C LEU A 310 -12.42 4.91 -47.28
N HIS A 311 -13.25 5.70 -47.99
CA HIS A 311 -12.81 6.96 -48.57
C HIS A 311 -12.70 8.07 -47.52
N LYS A 312 -13.46 7.99 -46.42
CA LYS A 312 -13.44 8.97 -45.32
C LYS A 312 -12.71 8.47 -44.08
N ILE A 313 -12.76 7.17 -43.83
CA ILE A 313 -12.17 6.52 -42.66
C ILE A 313 -11.04 5.59 -43.10
N GLN A 314 -10.00 5.48 -42.29
CA GLN A 314 -8.90 4.54 -42.50
C GLN A 314 -8.52 3.85 -41.19
N PHE A 315 -8.11 2.59 -41.31
CA PHE A 315 -7.73 1.75 -40.17
C PHE A 315 -6.21 1.61 -40.07
N VAL A 316 -5.69 1.82 -38.86
CA VAL A 316 -4.29 1.60 -38.51
C VAL A 316 -4.22 0.57 -37.39
N VAL A 317 -3.63 -0.59 -37.66
CA VAL A 317 -3.46 -1.66 -36.69
C VAL A 317 -2.05 -1.58 -36.12
N LYS A 318 -1.96 -1.23 -34.84
CA LYS A 318 -0.71 -1.27 -34.11
C LYS A 318 -0.51 -2.66 -33.50
N LEU A 319 0.40 -3.42 -34.10
CA LEU A 319 0.82 -4.75 -33.67
C LEU A 319 1.45 -4.71 -32.27
N HIS A 320 1.14 -5.71 -31.44
CA HIS A 320 1.83 -5.93 -30.18
C HIS A 320 3.29 -6.35 -30.47
N PRO A 321 4.27 -6.01 -29.60
CA PRO A 321 5.67 -6.39 -29.81
C PRO A 321 5.89 -7.91 -30.06
N ASN A 322 5.04 -8.73 -29.45
CA ASN A 322 5.07 -10.20 -29.57
C ASN A 322 4.34 -10.75 -30.81
N GLU A 323 3.79 -9.91 -31.68
CA GLU A 323 3.13 -10.32 -32.92
C GLU A 323 4.04 -10.06 -34.13
N ASP A 324 3.96 -10.92 -35.15
CA ASP A 324 4.70 -10.77 -36.41
C ASP A 324 3.86 -10.23 -37.57
N GLY A 325 2.54 -10.15 -37.40
CA GLY A 325 1.59 -9.57 -38.36
C GLY A 325 1.06 -10.55 -39.41
N LYS A 326 1.61 -11.77 -39.52
CA LYS A 326 1.26 -12.69 -40.63
C LYS A 326 -0.19 -13.15 -40.60
N ILE A 327 -0.72 -13.38 -39.41
CA ILE A 327 -2.11 -13.80 -39.24
C ILE A 327 -3.05 -12.67 -39.69
N GLN A 328 -2.72 -11.43 -39.34
CA GLN A 328 -3.47 -10.25 -39.74
C GLN A 328 -3.43 -10.07 -41.27
N GLU A 329 -2.28 -10.27 -41.91
CA GLU A 329 -2.13 -10.24 -43.37
C GLU A 329 -3.01 -11.29 -44.06
N LEU A 330 -2.99 -12.55 -43.59
CA LEU A 330 -3.83 -13.62 -44.14
C LEU A 330 -5.33 -13.33 -44.01
N ILE A 331 -5.76 -12.80 -42.86
CA ILE A 331 -7.17 -12.43 -42.66
C ILE A 331 -7.54 -11.23 -43.56
N MET A 332 -6.65 -10.26 -43.75
CA MET A 332 -6.88 -9.15 -44.68
C MET A 332 -7.08 -9.63 -46.12
N GLU A 333 -6.26 -10.57 -46.58
CA GLU A 333 -6.39 -11.21 -47.90
C GLU A 333 -7.72 -11.96 -48.05
N GLU A 334 -8.10 -12.73 -47.02
CA GLU A 334 -9.36 -13.48 -46.99
C GLU A 334 -10.59 -12.56 -47.16
N PHE A 335 -10.57 -11.38 -46.52
CA PHE A 335 -11.67 -10.42 -46.59
C PHE A 335 -11.59 -9.49 -47.80
N GLY A 336 -10.48 -9.54 -48.57
CA GLY A 336 -10.22 -8.66 -49.71
C GLY A 336 -9.96 -7.20 -49.32
N ILE A 337 -9.44 -6.93 -48.12
CA ILE A 337 -9.24 -5.59 -47.57
C ILE A 337 -7.75 -5.28 -47.43
N ASN A 338 -7.21 -4.54 -48.41
CA ASN A 338 -5.78 -4.18 -48.44
C ASN A 338 -5.49 -2.75 -47.96
N SER A 339 -6.53 -1.99 -47.61
CA SER A 339 -6.44 -0.58 -47.21
C SER A 339 -6.11 -0.37 -45.72
N VAL A 340 -6.11 -1.44 -44.92
CA VAL A 340 -5.74 -1.40 -43.50
C VAL A 340 -4.22 -1.37 -43.36
N LYS A 341 -3.70 -0.44 -42.56
CA LYS A 341 -2.26 -0.31 -42.35
C LYS A 341 -1.80 -1.07 -41.10
N LEU A 342 -0.92 -2.06 -41.26
CA LEU A 342 -0.22 -2.70 -40.14
C LEU A 342 1.05 -1.93 -39.76
N ILE A 343 1.24 -1.65 -38.47
CA ILE A 343 2.45 -1.03 -37.93
C ILE A 343 2.92 -1.75 -36.66
N LYS A 344 4.22 -1.95 -36.48
CA LYS A 344 4.79 -2.57 -35.26
C LYS A 344 5.62 -1.59 -34.44
N ASN A 345 6.54 -0.88 -35.09
CA ASN A 345 7.56 -0.07 -34.44
C ASN A 345 7.13 1.41 -34.34
N MET A 346 6.22 1.70 -33.41
CA MET A 346 5.76 3.07 -33.14
C MET A 346 5.38 3.23 -31.66
N ASP A 347 5.58 4.45 -31.12
CA ASP A 347 5.07 4.81 -29.81
C ASP A 347 3.52 4.85 -29.86
N ALA A 348 2.87 4.05 -29.01
CA ALA A 348 1.42 3.99 -28.98
C ALA A 348 0.78 5.37 -28.70
N ARG A 349 1.44 6.20 -27.88
CA ARG A 349 0.92 7.53 -27.50
C ARG A 349 0.89 8.51 -28.66
N GLU A 350 1.87 8.45 -29.57
CA GLU A 350 1.85 9.23 -30.81
C GLU A 350 0.65 8.84 -31.68
N LEU A 351 0.41 7.52 -31.84
CA LEU A 351 -0.72 7.03 -32.61
C LEU A 351 -2.05 7.43 -31.97
N ILE A 352 -2.19 7.27 -30.65
CA ILE A 352 -3.38 7.68 -29.91
C ILE A 352 -3.65 9.17 -30.12
N ALA A 353 -2.61 10.01 -30.01
CA ALA A 353 -2.75 11.46 -30.14
C ALA A 353 -3.37 11.88 -31.49
N VAL A 354 -3.00 11.21 -32.59
CA VAL A 354 -3.47 11.55 -33.94
C VAL A 354 -4.73 10.81 -34.38
N SER A 355 -5.12 9.77 -33.63
CA SER A 355 -6.30 8.97 -33.94
C SER A 355 -7.58 9.72 -33.57
N ASP A 356 -8.60 9.55 -34.40
CA ASP A 356 -9.95 10.06 -34.15
C ASP A 356 -10.79 9.06 -33.32
N LEU A 357 -10.45 7.77 -33.37
CA LEU A 357 -11.07 6.68 -32.60
C LEU A 357 -10.06 5.60 -32.26
N ILE A 358 -10.13 5.07 -31.03
CA ILE A 358 -9.34 3.90 -30.61
C ILE A 358 -10.24 2.68 -30.47
N ILE A 359 -9.77 1.56 -31.00
CA ILE A 359 -10.36 0.23 -30.81
C ILE A 359 -9.31 -0.65 -30.14
N THR A 360 -9.69 -1.42 -29.14
CA THR A 360 -8.79 -2.42 -28.53
C THR A 360 -9.56 -3.62 -27.99
N VAL A 361 -8.89 -4.43 -27.18
CA VAL A 361 -9.48 -5.43 -26.28
C VAL A 361 -9.18 -5.00 -24.83
N SER A 362 -9.44 -5.82 -23.82
CA SER A 362 -9.04 -5.52 -22.43
C SER A 362 -7.52 -5.25 -22.33
N SER A 363 -7.12 -3.97 -22.23
CA SER A 363 -5.71 -3.51 -22.27
C SER A 363 -5.52 -2.14 -21.61
N THR A 364 -4.38 -1.92 -20.94
CA THR A 364 -4.03 -0.59 -20.39
C THR A 364 -3.93 0.50 -21.45
N THR A 365 -3.72 0.16 -22.72
CA THR A 365 -3.71 1.14 -23.83
C THR A 365 -5.08 1.80 -24.01
N GLY A 366 -6.18 1.10 -23.72
CA GLY A 366 -7.52 1.69 -23.71
C GLY A 366 -7.67 2.75 -22.62
N LEU A 367 -7.03 2.53 -21.46
CA LEU A 367 -7.00 3.52 -20.38
C LEU A 367 -6.20 4.77 -20.79
N GLU A 368 -5.06 4.58 -21.47
CA GLU A 368 -4.28 5.70 -22.03
C GLU A 368 -5.09 6.53 -23.04
N ALA A 369 -5.86 5.86 -23.91
CA ALA A 369 -6.77 6.52 -24.83
C ALA A 369 -7.84 7.34 -24.09
N ALA A 370 -8.44 6.77 -23.05
CA ALA A 370 -9.46 7.43 -22.25
C ALA A 370 -8.92 8.67 -21.52
N VAL A 371 -7.75 8.59 -20.88
CA VAL A 371 -7.15 9.75 -20.21
C VAL A 371 -6.66 10.81 -21.21
N MET A 372 -6.46 10.44 -22.48
CA MET A 372 -6.20 11.37 -23.59
C MET A 372 -7.48 11.95 -24.21
N GLY A 373 -8.66 11.62 -23.66
CA GLY A 373 -9.94 12.12 -24.17
C GLY A 373 -10.32 11.57 -25.54
N LYS A 374 -9.85 10.35 -25.87
CA LYS A 374 -10.18 9.69 -27.15
C LYS A 374 -11.40 8.80 -26.98
N PRO A 375 -12.35 8.80 -27.93
CA PRO A 375 -13.40 7.79 -27.95
C PRO A 375 -12.78 6.40 -28.07
N LEU A 376 -13.39 5.46 -27.36
CA LEU A 376 -12.87 4.12 -27.15
C LEU A 376 -13.99 3.10 -27.41
N LEU A 377 -13.76 2.23 -28.38
CA LEU A 377 -14.50 0.98 -28.53
C LEU A 377 -13.59 -0.16 -28.11
N TYR A 378 -14.19 -1.24 -27.64
CA TYR A 378 -13.42 -2.46 -27.41
C TYR A 378 -14.20 -3.69 -27.85
N ILE A 379 -13.47 -4.66 -28.39
CA ILE A 379 -14.03 -5.90 -28.90
C ILE A 379 -13.93 -6.95 -27.79
N ASN A 380 -15.06 -7.48 -27.36
CA ASN A 380 -15.12 -8.60 -26.42
C ASN A 380 -16.26 -9.55 -26.80
N THR A 381 -15.89 -10.71 -27.34
CA THR A 381 -16.81 -11.77 -27.78
C THR A 381 -17.19 -12.74 -26.66
N THR A 382 -16.65 -12.56 -25.45
CA THR A 382 -16.84 -13.46 -24.32
C THR A 382 -17.58 -12.78 -23.17
N ASP A 383 -18.21 -13.56 -22.30
CA ASP A 383 -18.80 -13.05 -21.04
C ASP A 383 -17.78 -12.99 -19.89
N PHE A 384 -16.49 -13.19 -20.16
CA PHE A 384 -15.47 -13.13 -19.12
C PHE A 384 -15.27 -11.70 -18.61
N ASN A 385 -15.09 -11.59 -17.29
CA ASN A 385 -14.80 -10.33 -16.63
C ASN A 385 -13.45 -9.78 -17.10
N GLU A 386 -13.47 -8.54 -17.59
CA GLU A 386 -12.28 -7.84 -18.09
C GLU A 386 -11.36 -7.39 -16.94
N ASP A 387 -10.06 -7.38 -17.22
CA ASP A 387 -9.06 -6.80 -16.32
C ASP A 387 -9.30 -5.30 -16.14
N ILE A 388 -9.77 -4.62 -17.20
CA ILE A 388 -10.19 -3.21 -17.17
C ILE A 388 -11.61 -3.11 -17.72
N PRO A 389 -12.64 -2.90 -16.87
CA PRO A 389 -14.04 -2.89 -17.27
C PRO A 389 -14.43 -1.52 -17.81
N PHE A 390 -14.09 -1.25 -19.07
CA PHE A 390 -14.26 0.07 -19.70
C PHE A 390 -15.70 0.57 -19.70
N ASP A 391 -16.64 -0.34 -19.89
CA ASP A 391 -18.09 -0.11 -19.84
C ASP A 391 -18.55 0.32 -18.44
N ASN A 392 -18.18 -0.42 -17.39
CA ASN A 392 -18.53 -0.09 -16.00
C ASN A 392 -17.85 1.21 -15.53
N MET A 393 -16.67 1.50 -16.08
CA MET A 393 -15.97 2.77 -15.85
C MET A 393 -16.66 3.94 -16.58
N GLY A 394 -17.46 3.66 -17.60
CA GLY A 394 -18.11 4.63 -18.47
C GLY A 394 -17.12 5.35 -19.39
N ILE A 395 -16.10 4.64 -19.87
CA ILE A 395 -15.03 5.19 -20.73
C ILE A 395 -14.87 4.46 -22.06
N GLY A 396 -15.61 3.38 -22.30
CA GLY A 396 -15.60 2.67 -23.58
C GLY A 396 -16.91 1.94 -23.83
N ILE A 397 -17.15 1.62 -25.09
CA ILE A 397 -18.34 0.87 -25.52
C ILE A 397 -17.90 -0.52 -25.98
N ARG A 398 -18.57 -1.54 -25.45
CA ARG A 398 -18.38 -2.94 -25.84
C ARG A 398 -18.98 -3.19 -27.22
N CYS A 399 -18.25 -3.89 -28.06
CA CYS A 399 -18.76 -4.45 -29.31
C CYS A 399 -18.45 -5.96 -29.34
N SER A 400 -19.46 -6.79 -29.56
CA SER A 400 -19.32 -8.25 -29.63
C SER A 400 -19.40 -8.78 -31.06
N THR A 401 -19.95 -7.99 -31.99
CA THR A 401 -20.12 -8.36 -33.39
C THR A 401 -19.59 -7.28 -34.34
N ALA A 402 -19.40 -7.66 -35.61
CA ALA A 402 -18.96 -6.74 -36.66
C ALA A 402 -20.00 -5.65 -36.96
N ASP A 403 -21.29 -5.99 -36.95
CA ASP A 403 -22.39 -5.05 -37.17
C ASP A 403 -22.48 -4.01 -36.04
N GLU A 404 -22.38 -4.46 -34.79
CA GLU A 404 -22.31 -3.55 -33.63
C GLU A 404 -21.11 -2.61 -33.73
N LEU A 405 -19.93 -3.14 -34.09
CA LEU A 405 -18.73 -2.34 -34.23
C LEU A 405 -18.88 -1.28 -35.33
N ALA A 406 -19.39 -1.67 -36.51
CA ALA A 406 -19.62 -0.75 -37.62
C ALA A 406 -20.66 0.33 -37.28
N ASP A 407 -21.77 -0.05 -36.63
CA ASP A 407 -22.80 0.88 -36.15
C ASP A 407 -22.23 1.91 -35.18
N GLN A 408 -21.44 1.47 -34.19
CA GLN A 408 -20.81 2.38 -33.22
C GLN A 408 -19.78 3.31 -33.87
N ILE A 409 -18.98 2.81 -34.83
CA ILE A 409 -18.05 3.65 -35.59
C ILE A 409 -18.82 4.73 -36.37
N GLY A 410 -19.91 4.34 -37.05
CA GLY A 410 -20.78 5.27 -37.78
C GLY A 410 -21.36 6.35 -36.87
N LYS A 411 -21.92 5.94 -35.73
CA LYS A 411 -22.46 6.84 -34.69
C LYS A 411 -21.44 7.87 -34.22
N ILE A 412 -20.22 7.44 -33.91
CA ILE A 412 -19.12 8.33 -33.48
C ILE A 412 -18.80 9.37 -34.55
N PHE A 413 -18.66 8.96 -35.82
CA PHE A 413 -18.25 9.87 -36.89
C PHE A 413 -19.40 10.73 -37.44
N ASN A 414 -20.65 10.32 -37.27
CA ASN A 414 -21.83 11.10 -37.61
C ASN A 414 -22.27 12.04 -36.47
N GLY A 415 -21.71 11.89 -35.26
CA GLY A 415 -22.12 12.65 -34.08
C GLY A 415 -23.46 12.19 -33.50
N GLU A 416 -23.81 10.91 -33.69
CA GLU A 416 -25.06 10.31 -33.22
C GLU A 416 -24.83 9.49 -31.95
N GLY A 417 -25.37 9.91 -30.81
CA GLY A 417 -25.39 9.16 -29.52
C GLY A 417 -24.88 9.96 -28.31
N ASP A 418 -24.36 9.30 -27.28
CA ASP A 418 -23.98 9.98 -26.01
C ASP A 418 -22.63 10.69 -26.12
N ASP A 419 -22.68 12.02 -26.28
CA ASP A 419 -21.53 12.93 -26.30
C ASP A 419 -20.55 12.70 -25.14
N LYS A 420 -21.01 12.25 -23.97
CA LYS A 420 -20.14 11.99 -22.82
C LYS A 420 -19.21 10.80 -23.06
N ILE A 421 -19.68 9.77 -23.76
CA ILE A 421 -18.89 8.58 -24.09
C ILE A 421 -17.97 8.88 -25.28
N PHE A 422 -18.47 9.63 -26.27
CA PHE A 422 -17.73 9.90 -27.50
C PHE A 422 -16.64 10.97 -27.38
N GLN A 423 -16.70 11.84 -26.37
CA GLN A 423 -15.60 12.75 -26.06
C GLN A 423 -14.67 12.21 -24.96
N ASN A 424 -15.08 11.15 -24.24
CA ASN A 424 -14.36 10.48 -23.16
C ASN A 424 -13.54 11.40 -22.24
N LYS A 425 -14.12 12.53 -21.80
CA LYS A 425 -13.40 13.51 -20.96
C LYS A 425 -13.44 13.18 -19.47
N LYS A 426 -14.16 12.13 -19.08
CA LYS A 426 -14.47 11.82 -17.67
C LYS A 426 -13.22 11.70 -16.79
N TYR A 427 -12.16 11.05 -17.32
CA TYR A 427 -10.89 10.86 -16.62
C TYR A 427 -9.72 11.47 -17.37
N ALA A 428 -9.95 12.53 -18.15
CA ALA A 428 -8.89 13.21 -18.88
C ALA A 428 -7.81 13.71 -17.91
N THR A 429 -6.55 13.42 -18.22
CA THR A 429 -5.43 13.84 -17.37
C THR A 429 -5.06 15.30 -17.61
N ASP A 430 -4.73 16.02 -16.53
CA ASP A 430 -4.23 17.39 -16.56
C ASP A 430 -2.70 17.47 -16.53
N GLY A 431 -2.02 16.32 -16.43
CA GLY A 431 -0.56 16.24 -16.38
C GLY A 431 0.06 16.55 -15.02
N LYS A 432 -0.74 16.59 -13.94
CA LYS A 432 -0.29 17.01 -12.59
C LYS A 432 -0.49 15.95 -11.51
N ALA A 433 -0.65 14.69 -11.87
CA ALA A 433 -0.86 13.64 -10.88
C ALA A 433 0.38 13.47 -9.98
N ALA A 434 1.58 13.56 -10.53
CA ALA A 434 2.82 13.45 -9.76
C ALA A 434 3.00 14.55 -8.71
N GLU A 435 2.56 15.77 -8.99
CA GLU A 435 2.55 16.88 -8.02
C GLU A 435 1.59 16.58 -6.87
N ARG A 436 0.36 16.14 -7.17
CA ARG A 436 -0.63 15.78 -6.15
C ARG A 436 -0.15 14.63 -5.26
N VAL A 437 0.40 13.58 -5.86
CA VAL A 437 0.97 12.43 -5.13
C VAL A 437 2.20 12.86 -4.32
N GLY A 438 3.06 13.72 -4.87
CA GLY A 438 4.24 14.25 -4.19
C GLY A 438 3.89 15.08 -2.96
N GLU A 439 2.90 15.96 -3.05
CA GLU A 439 2.41 16.71 -1.88
C GLU A 439 1.81 15.82 -0.79
N MET A 440 1.14 14.73 -1.19
CA MET A 440 0.64 13.74 -0.23
C MET A 440 1.78 13.02 0.49
N ALA A 441 2.77 12.53 -0.25
CA ALA A 441 3.97 11.91 0.31
C ALA A 441 4.71 12.87 1.25
N ARG A 442 4.80 14.16 0.90
CA ARG A 442 5.38 15.21 1.75
C ARG A 442 4.62 15.39 3.06
N LYS A 443 3.28 15.45 3.00
CA LYS A 443 2.43 15.57 4.21
C LYS A 443 2.61 14.37 5.13
N LEU A 444 2.62 13.15 4.58
CA LEU A 444 2.85 11.92 5.32
C LEU A 444 4.24 11.92 5.98
N ALA A 445 5.30 12.23 5.22
CA ALA A 445 6.67 12.29 5.73
C ALA A 445 6.88 13.33 6.85
N LYS A 446 6.01 14.34 6.96
CA LYS A 446 6.04 15.36 8.02
C LYS A 446 5.05 15.11 9.15
N LYS A 447 4.25 14.03 9.05
CA LYS A 447 3.10 13.76 9.92
C LYS A 447 2.09 14.93 9.95
N GLU A 448 1.83 15.51 8.78
CA GLU A 448 0.79 16.54 8.55
C GLU A 448 -0.52 15.91 8.04
N TYR A 449 -0.55 14.58 7.87
CA TYR A 449 -1.72 13.81 7.47
C TYR A 449 -2.36 13.21 8.73
N MET A 450 -3.54 13.69 9.10
CA MET A 450 -4.22 13.28 10.33
C MET A 450 -4.99 11.96 10.13
N PRO A 451 -5.09 11.13 11.18
CA PRO A 451 -6.01 10.01 11.21
C PRO A 451 -7.44 10.46 10.89
N THR A 452 -8.19 9.59 10.21
CA THR A 452 -9.62 9.82 9.93
C THR A 452 -10.50 9.56 11.15
N LYS A 453 -9.98 8.76 12.09
CA LYS A 453 -10.60 8.37 13.36
C LYS A 453 -10.18 9.31 14.49
N LYS A 454 -11.13 9.71 15.35
CA LYS A 454 -10.83 10.57 16.49
C LYS A 454 -10.11 9.78 17.58
N VAL A 455 -8.85 10.14 17.82
CA VAL A 455 -8.00 9.51 18.82
C VAL A 455 -8.01 10.34 20.10
N VAL A 456 -8.40 9.73 21.21
CA VAL A 456 -8.42 10.36 22.54
C VAL A 456 -7.47 9.63 23.47
N THR A 457 -6.55 10.36 24.09
CA THR A 457 -5.74 9.82 25.18
C THR A 457 -6.50 9.92 26.48
N ILE A 458 -6.64 8.81 27.19
CA ILE A 458 -7.23 8.76 28.53
C ILE A 458 -6.14 8.36 29.52
N ILE A 459 -5.75 9.30 30.37
CA ILE A 459 -4.76 9.10 31.44
C ILE A 459 -5.49 8.64 32.70
N GLN A 460 -5.27 7.40 33.12
CA GLN A 460 -5.75 6.88 34.39
C GLN A 460 -4.93 7.49 35.55
N ALA A 461 -5.58 8.27 36.41
CA ALA A 461 -4.93 8.95 37.54
C ALA A 461 -5.80 8.93 38.81
N ARG A 462 -5.20 8.59 39.95
CA ARG A 462 -5.84 8.69 41.27
C ARG A 462 -4.84 8.99 42.37
N MET A 463 -5.30 9.63 43.43
CA MET A 463 -4.51 9.98 44.62
C MET A 463 -4.25 8.78 45.55
N GLY A 464 -5.12 7.77 45.51
CA GLY A 464 -5.18 6.61 46.43
C GLY A 464 -4.11 5.53 46.29
N SER A 465 -2.84 5.91 46.08
CA SER A 465 -1.71 4.97 46.03
C SER A 465 -1.28 4.52 47.43
N THR A 466 -1.31 3.22 47.72
CA THR A 466 -0.91 2.67 49.03
C THR A 466 0.60 2.74 49.28
N ARG A 467 1.42 2.47 48.24
CA ARG A 467 2.89 2.40 48.33
C ARG A 467 3.57 3.77 48.27
N LEU A 468 2.92 4.75 47.62
CA LEU A 468 3.38 6.13 47.52
C LEU A 468 2.18 7.07 47.46
N PRO A 469 1.59 7.46 48.62
CA PRO A 469 0.40 8.30 48.67
C PRO A 469 0.59 9.63 47.93
N GLY A 470 -0.43 10.04 47.17
CA GLY A 470 -0.43 11.30 46.42
C GLY A 470 0.60 11.36 45.28
N LYS A 471 1.11 10.22 44.79
CA LYS A 471 2.18 10.16 43.76
C LYS A 471 1.93 11.04 42.55
N VAL A 472 0.69 11.07 42.04
CA VAL A 472 0.32 11.84 40.85
C VAL A 472 0.51 13.34 41.02
N MET A 473 0.48 13.86 42.26
CA MET A 473 0.67 15.26 42.60
C MET A 473 2.05 15.59 43.18
N LYS A 474 2.95 14.60 43.31
CA LYS A 474 4.32 14.87 43.79
C LYS A 474 5.09 15.70 42.77
N ASP A 475 5.87 16.65 43.26
CA ASP A 475 6.69 17.55 42.43
C ASP A 475 7.90 16.82 41.85
N ILE A 476 8.07 16.91 40.55
CA ILE A 476 9.29 16.51 39.83
C ILE A 476 9.72 17.73 39.01
N CYS A 477 10.87 18.31 39.35
CA CYS A 477 11.41 19.49 38.66
C CYS A 477 10.41 20.66 38.50
N GLY A 478 9.65 20.98 39.56
CA GLY A 478 8.77 22.15 39.60
C GLY A 478 7.39 21.95 38.97
N LYS A 479 7.03 20.72 38.60
CA LYS A 479 5.70 20.34 38.11
C LYS A 479 5.21 19.07 38.81
N PRO A 480 3.88 18.94 39.06
CA PRO A 480 3.30 17.67 39.49
C PRO A 480 3.58 16.56 38.47
N GLN A 481 3.81 15.33 38.93
CA GLN A 481 4.07 14.16 38.07
C GLN A 481 3.03 14.02 36.94
N ILE A 482 1.74 14.22 37.24
CA ILE A 482 0.66 14.14 36.25
C ILE A 482 0.85 15.16 35.10
N GLN A 483 1.41 16.34 35.36
CA GLN A 483 1.66 17.34 34.34
C GLN A 483 2.69 16.86 33.32
N HIS A 484 3.74 16.15 33.76
CA HIS A 484 4.73 15.58 32.85
C HIS A 484 4.10 14.54 31.92
N VAL A 485 3.18 13.71 32.43
CA VAL A 485 2.43 12.75 31.61
C VAL A 485 1.60 13.49 30.56
N ILE A 486 0.83 14.50 30.98
CA ILE A 486 -0.03 15.31 30.10
C ILE A 486 0.81 16.01 29.01
N ASP A 487 1.89 16.69 29.40
CA ASP A 487 2.80 17.40 28.49
C ASP A 487 3.36 16.44 27.45
N ASN A 488 3.76 15.25 27.87
CA ASN A 488 4.39 14.27 26.99
C ASN A 488 3.42 13.58 26.03
N VAL A 489 2.21 13.21 26.47
CA VAL A 489 1.22 12.61 25.56
C VAL A 489 0.64 13.66 24.60
N SER A 490 0.53 14.93 25.03
CA SER A 490 0.00 16.03 24.21
C SER A 490 0.95 16.44 23.07
N LYS A 491 2.21 15.99 23.10
CA LYS A 491 3.15 16.13 21.97
C LYS A 491 2.85 15.20 20.80
N SER A 492 1.97 14.20 20.98
CA SER A 492 1.53 13.34 19.88
C SER A 492 0.88 14.18 18.78
N LYS A 493 1.20 13.87 17.53
CA LYS A 493 0.62 14.58 16.39
C LYS A 493 -0.76 14.04 16.01
N PHE A 494 -1.11 12.85 16.50
CA PHE A 494 -2.33 12.13 16.10
C PHE A 494 -3.40 12.14 17.18
N VAL A 495 -3.03 12.37 18.44
CA VAL A 495 -3.98 12.56 19.54
C VAL A 495 -4.75 13.87 19.33
N SER A 496 -6.07 13.75 19.21
CA SER A 496 -6.97 14.90 19.06
C SER A 496 -7.26 15.58 20.39
N GLN A 497 -7.28 14.82 21.48
CA GLN A 497 -7.61 15.31 22.81
C GLN A 497 -6.98 14.43 23.89
N THR A 498 -6.56 15.04 25.00
CA THR A 498 -6.05 14.35 26.19
C THR A 498 -6.99 14.60 27.36
N VAL A 499 -7.37 13.54 28.05
CA VAL A 499 -8.33 13.54 29.17
C VAL A 499 -7.73 12.79 30.34
N VAL A 500 -7.87 13.33 31.55
CA VAL A 500 -7.51 12.61 32.78
C VAL A 500 -8.73 11.93 33.38
N ALA A 501 -8.71 10.60 33.47
CA ALA A 501 -9.75 9.80 34.11
C ALA A 501 -9.38 9.51 35.57
N THR A 502 -10.19 10.03 36.50
CA THR A 502 -10.07 9.83 37.96
C THR A 502 -11.37 9.29 38.57
N SER A 503 -11.43 9.10 39.87
CA SER A 503 -12.66 8.61 40.51
C SER A 503 -13.47 9.70 41.21
N ASN A 504 -14.72 9.35 41.53
CA ASN A 504 -15.62 10.18 42.31
C ASN A 504 -15.23 10.32 43.80
N ASP A 505 -14.19 9.61 44.28
CA ASP A 505 -13.70 9.75 45.65
C ASP A 505 -13.21 11.20 45.92
N GLY A 506 -13.60 11.74 47.08
CA GLY A 506 -13.17 13.06 47.56
C GLY A 506 -11.66 13.18 47.81
N ASN A 507 -10.95 12.06 47.96
CA ASN A 507 -9.48 12.06 48.00
C ASN A 507 -8.84 12.59 46.70
N ASN A 508 -9.59 12.58 45.59
CA ASN A 508 -9.14 13.10 44.30
C ASN A 508 -9.44 14.60 44.08
N GLU A 509 -10.09 15.30 45.01
CA GLU A 509 -10.37 16.74 44.87
C GLU A 509 -9.11 17.59 44.58
N PRO A 510 -7.94 17.37 45.22
CA PRO A 510 -6.73 18.12 44.86
C PRO A 510 -6.33 17.95 43.39
N LEU A 511 -6.50 16.75 42.83
CA LEU A 511 -6.24 16.47 41.43
C LEU A 511 -7.29 17.15 40.53
N LYS A 512 -8.59 17.01 40.84
CA LYS A 512 -9.69 17.63 40.06
C LYS A 512 -9.57 19.15 40.02
N ASN A 513 -9.23 19.78 41.15
CA ASN A 513 -8.99 21.21 41.25
C ASN A 513 -7.80 21.63 40.38
N TYR A 514 -6.66 20.94 40.51
CA TYR A 514 -5.49 21.23 39.69
C TYR A 514 -5.80 21.14 38.19
N LEU A 515 -6.49 20.08 37.76
CA LEU A 515 -6.85 19.90 36.34
C LEU A 515 -7.78 21.02 35.85
N SER A 516 -8.79 21.38 36.63
CA SER A 516 -9.75 22.44 36.29
C SER A 516 -9.09 23.82 36.24
N GLU A 517 -8.24 24.15 37.22
CA GLU A 517 -7.51 25.42 37.28
C GLU A 517 -6.54 25.61 36.11
N ASN A 518 -6.02 24.51 35.57
CA ASN A 518 -5.11 24.50 34.41
C ASN A 518 -5.82 24.25 33.07
N GLY A 519 -7.16 24.19 33.05
CA GLY A 519 -7.94 23.96 31.82
C GLY A 519 -7.69 22.60 31.16
N ILE A 520 -7.33 21.59 31.95
CA ILE A 520 -7.09 20.23 31.48
C ILE A 520 -8.41 19.45 31.57
N GLU A 521 -8.79 18.81 30.48
CA GLU A 521 -10.01 18.00 30.41
C GLU A 521 -9.91 16.77 31.31
N TRP A 522 -10.98 16.49 32.06
CA TRP A 522 -11.00 15.37 32.99
C TRP A 522 -12.39 14.74 33.12
N PHE A 523 -12.41 13.48 33.53
CA PHE A 523 -13.60 12.70 33.76
C PHE A 523 -13.49 11.97 35.10
N ALA A 524 -14.58 11.95 35.88
CA ALA A 524 -14.65 11.20 37.12
C ALA A 524 -15.68 10.06 37.02
N GLY A 525 -15.28 8.85 37.40
CA GLY A 525 -16.12 7.65 37.36
C GLY A 525 -15.99 6.80 38.63
N ASP A 526 -16.38 5.54 38.52
CA ASP A 526 -16.21 4.58 39.62
C ASP A 526 -14.74 4.42 40.01
N GLU A 527 -14.46 4.13 41.30
CA GLU A 527 -13.10 3.91 41.80
C GLU A 527 -12.57 2.55 41.32
N THR A 528 -13.40 1.52 41.39
CA THR A 528 -13.06 0.10 41.19
C THR A 528 -13.42 -0.41 39.79
N ASP A 529 -14.53 0.05 39.21
CA ASP A 529 -14.90 -0.27 37.83
C ASP A 529 -14.21 0.71 36.86
N VAL A 530 -12.92 0.46 36.64
CA VAL A 530 -12.07 1.27 35.76
C VAL A 530 -12.53 1.19 34.30
N LEU A 531 -12.98 0.02 33.86
CA LEU A 531 -13.53 -0.18 32.51
C LEU A 531 -14.72 0.77 32.26
N SER A 532 -15.68 0.81 33.18
CA SER A 532 -16.83 1.73 33.07
C SER A 532 -16.38 3.18 32.95
N ARG A 533 -15.38 3.58 33.74
CA ARG A 533 -14.82 4.93 33.70
C ARG A 533 -14.19 5.24 32.35
N PHE A 534 -13.46 4.30 31.74
CA PHE A 534 -12.88 4.47 30.41
C PHE A 534 -13.94 4.54 29.31
N VAL A 535 -14.98 3.70 29.37
CA VAL A 535 -16.07 3.70 28.39
C VAL A 535 -16.90 4.98 28.47
N LEU A 536 -17.26 5.41 29.69
CA LEU A 536 -18.01 6.66 29.88
C LEU A 536 -17.20 7.90 29.49
N ALA A 537 -15.89 7.92 29.79
CA ALA A 537 -15.00 8.98 29.32
C ALA A 537 -14.88 8.96 27.79
N GLY A 538 -14.61 7.81 27.18
CA GLY A 538 -14.55 7.66 25.72
C GLY A 538 -15.81 8.16 25.02
N LYS A 539 -16.99 7.85 25.59
CA LYS A 539 -18.28 8.34 25.10
C LYS A 539 -18.44 9.85 25.27
N ALA A 540 -18.05 10.41 26.41
CA ALA A 540 -18.14 11.85 26.68
C ALA A 540 -17.28 12.69 25.74
N PHE A 541 -16.16 12.11 25.27
CA PHE A 541 -15.22 12.77 24.37
C PHE A 541 -15.28 12.25 22.93
N ASP A 542 -16.31 11.48 22.56
CA ASP A 542 -16.56 11.00 21.19
C ASP A 542 -15.37 10.26 20.58
N ALA A 543 -14.73 9.36 21.35
CA ALA A 543 -13.54 8.64 20.91
C ALA A 543 -13.90 7.53 19.91
N ASP A 544 -13.17 7.44 18.80
CA ASP A 544 -13.12 6.22 17.98
C ASP A 544 -12.04 5.26 18.48
N ILE A 545 -10.91 5.81 18.92
CA ILE A 545 -9.72 5.09 19.38
C ILE A 545 -9.28 5.71 20.71
N ILE A 546 -8.98 4.86 21.69
CA ILE A 546 -8.47 5.27 23.00
C ILE A 546 -7.00 4.91 23.13
N VAL A 547 -6.17 5.89 23.48
CA VAL A 547 -4.81 5.67 23.99
C VAL A 547 -4.89 5.65 25.52
N ARG A 548 -4.80 4.47 26.12
CA ARG A 548 -4.79 4.29 27.57
C ARG A 548 -3.38 4.52 28.11
N VAL A 549 -3.22 5.52 28.96
CA VAL A 549 -1.95 5.84 29.65
C VAL A 549 -2.19 5.83 31.16
N THR A 550 -1.19 5.47 31.95
CA THR A 550 -1.25 5.56 33.41
C THR A 550 -0.44 6.76 33.90
N ALA A 551 -0.91 7.41 34.96
CA ALA A 551 -0.20 8.54 35.58
C ALA A 551 1.17 8.16 36.20
N ASP A 552 1.47 6.87 36.24
CA ASP A 552 2.68 6.27 36.81
C ASP A 552 3.87 6.31 35.85
N ASN A 553 3.62 6.75 34.61
CA ASN A 553 4.55 6.73 33.49
C ASN A 553 4.91 8.16 33.05
N PRO A 554 5.68 8.94 33.84
CA PRO A 554 5.96 10.35 33.54
C PRO A 554 6.79 10.57 32.26
N LEU A 555 7.43 9.50 31.75
CA LEU A 555 8.28 9.53 30.56
C LEU A 555 7.59 8.98 29.29
N CYS A 556 6.24 9.06 29.23
CA CYS A 556 5.51 8.66 28.02
C CYS A 556 6.11 9.30 26.76
N ASN A 557 6.22 8.56 25.67
CA ASN A 557 6.85 9.03 24.45
C ASN A 557 5.85 9.18 23.31
N ALA A 558 5.63 10.43 22.87
CA ALA A 558 4.73 10.78 21.79
C ALA A 558 5.08 10.13 20.43
N GLU A 559 6.38 9.96 20.11
CA GLU A 559 6.80 9.29 18.87
C GLU A 559 6.34 7.83 18.86
N CYS A 560 6.51 7.12 19.98
CA CYS A 560 6.02 5.75 20.14
C CYS A 560 4.50 5.67 20.09
N ILE A 561 3.78 6.59 20.73
CA ILE A 561 2.31 6.66 20.68
C ILE A 561 1.84 6.88 19.23
N ASP A 562 2.41 7.84 18.50
CA ASP A 562 2.08 8.08 17.09
C ASP A 562 2.27 6.82 16.24
N ARG A 563 3.39 6.10 16.42
CA ARG A 563 3.65 4.84 15.69
C ARG A 563 2.62 3.77 16.04
N MET A 564 2.23 3.65 17.31
CA MET A 564 1.20 2.71 17.71
C MET A 564 -0.16 3.06 17.09
N ILE A 565 -0.53 4.34 17.06
CA ILE A 565 -1.77 4.82 16.42
C ILE A 565 -1.75 4.49 14.92
N GLU A 566 -0.66 4.84 14.25
CA GLU A 566 -0.47 4.57 12.81
C GLU A 566 -0.61 3.07 12.53
N SER A 567 0.07 2.24 13.34
CA SER A 567 0.02 0.79 13.18
C SER A 567 -1.38 0.25 13.42
N HIS A 568 -2.04 0.65 14.52
CA HIS A 568 -3.39 0.23 14.87
C HIS A 568 -4.39 0.46 13.72
N ILE A 569 -4.31 1.61 13.06
CA ILE A 569 -5.17 1.96 11.92
C ILE A 569 -4.80 1.13 10.68
N GLN A 570 -3.52 1.06 10.33
CA GLN A 570 -3.08 0.34 9.13
C GLN A 570 -3.29 -1.18 9.22
N THR A 571 -3.23 -1.75 10.43
CA THR A 571 -3.51 -3.17 10.67
C THR A 571 -4.98 -3.46 10.95
N ASN A 572 -5.80 -2.41 11.14
CA ASN A 572 -7.19 -2.49 11.59
C ASN A 572 -7.33 -3.40 12.80
N SER A 573 -6.49 -3.15 13.80
CA SER A 573 -6.42 -3.94 15.03
C SER A 573 -7.43 -3.48 16.06
N ASP A 574 -7.86 -4.41 16.91
CA ASP A 574 -8.74 -4.11 18.05
C ASP A 574 -7.93 -3.56 19.22
N TYR A 575 -6.70 -4.06 19.37
CA TYR A 575 -5.76 -3.66 20.41
C TYR A 575 -4.34 -3.58 19.86
N THR A 576 -3.57 -2.60 20.35
CA THR A 576 -2.18 -2.42 19.96
C THR A 576 -1.32 -2.02 21.15
N CYS A 577 -0.21 -2.73 21.34
CA CYS A 577 0.85 -2.37 22.28
C CYS A 577 2.21 -2.31 21.57
N MET A 578 3.24 -1.81 22.25
CA MET A 578 4.62 -1.82 21.74
C MET A 578 5.49 -2.74 22.59
N THR A 579 6.27 -3.60 21.92
CA THR A 579 7.20 -4.53 22.55
C THR A 579 8.64 -4.04 22.42
N GLY A 580 9.49 -4.37 23.40
CA GLY A 580 10.92 -3.99 23.40
C GLY A 580 11.25 -2.63 24.03
N LEU A 581 10.27 -1.79 24.33
CA LEU A 581 10.53 -0.54 25.07
C LEU A 581 10.86 -0.79 26.55
N PRO A 582 11.58 0.12 27.22
CA PRO A 582 11.54 0.21 28.68
C PRO A 582 10.09 0.28 29.19
N ILE A 583 9.81 -0.35 30.33
CA ILE A 583 8.50 -0.28 30.97
C ILE A 583 8.28 1.14 31.49
N GLY A 584 7.13 1.74 31.20
CA GLY A 584 6.78 3.11 31.59
C GLY A 584 6.91 4.17 30.47
N ILE A 585 7.22 3.76 29.23
CA ILE A 585 7.43 4.68 28.10
C ILE A 585 6.20 4.88 27.21
N THR A 586 5.23 3.97 27.22
CA THR A 586 4.04 4.10 26.37
C THR A 586 2.79 3.63 27.10
N GLY A 587 1.66 3.75 26.42
CA GLY A 587 0.37 3.21 26.82
C GLY A 587 -0.06 2.02 25.97
N GLU A 588 -1.36 1.76 25.99
CA GLU A 588 -2.03 0.77 25.15
C GLU A 588 -3.03 1.49 24.25
N ILE A 589 -3.31 0.93 23.06
CA ILE A 589 -4.33 1.46 22.16
C ILE A 589 -5.42 0.43 21.99
N VAL A 590 -6.67 0.88 22.05
CA VAL A 590 -7.84 0.04 21.88
C VAL A 590 -8.92 0.80 21.11
N GLY A 591 -9.61 0.10 20.20
CA GLY A 591 -10.78 0.66 19.53
C GLY A 591 -11.90 0.91 20.54
N PHE A 592 -12.56 2.07 20.50
CA PHE A 592 -13.61 2.40 21.46
C PHE A 592 -14.75 1.37 21.46
N GLY A 593 -15.18 0.92 20.27
CA GLY A 593 -16.21 -0.11 20.13
C GLY A 593 -15.83 -1.46 20.78
N VAL A 594 -14.54 -1.77 20.90
CA VAL A 594 -14.07 -2.97 21.60
C VAL A 594 -14.31 -2.85 23.10
N LEU A 595 -13.94 -1.73 23.71
CA LEU A 595 -14.22 -1.49 25.14
C LEU A 595 -15.71 -1.42 25.43
N GLU A 596 -16.49 -0.81 24.54
CA GLU A 596 -17.95 -0.76 24.68
C GLU A 596 -18.57 -2.16 24.66
N ASN A 597 -18.14 -3.02 23.74
CA ASN A 597 -18.60 -4.41 23.68
C ASN A 597 -18.24 -5.21 24.95
N ILE A 598 -17.01 -5.04 25.47
CA ILE A 598 -16.57 -5.70 26.70
C ILE A 598 -17.40 -5.22 27.89
N TYR A 599 -17.65 -3.91 27.99
CA TYR A 599 -18.43 -3.31 29.08
C TYR A 599 -19.85 -3.88 29.22
N TYR A 600 -20.50 -4.20 28.10
CA TYR A 600 -21.84 -4.82 28.09
C TYR A 600 -21.82 -6.36 28.11
N SER A 601 -20.64 -6.98 28.12
CA SER A 601 -20.52 -8.44 28.14
C SER A 601 -20.93 -9.03 29.49
N GLU A 602 -21.63 -10.16 29.47
CA GLU A 602 -21.93 -10.96 30.67
C GLU A 602 -20.76 -11.89 31.05
N ASP A 603 -19.77 -12.04 30.16
CA ASP A 603 -18.62 -12.94 30.31
C ASP A 603 -17.45 -12.32 31.10
N ILE A 604 -17.58 -11.10 31.61
CA ILE A 604 -16.49 -10.38 32.31
C ILE A 604 -16.64 -10.44 33.83
N ASP A 605 -15.52 -10.48 34.54
CA ASP A 605 -15.47 -10.48 36.00
C ASP A 605 -15.00 -9.14 36.61
N GLU A 606 -14.80 -9.10 37.93
CA GLU A 606 -14.31 -7.90 38.63
C GLU A 606 -12.87 -7.52 38.20
N ARG A 607 -12.02 -8.51 37.88
CA ARG A 607 -10.64 -8.29 37.42
C ARG A 607 -10.63 -7.66 36.03
N ASP A 608 -11.54 -8.07 35.15
CA ASP A 608 -11.73 -7.45 33.83
C ASP A 608 -12.20 -5.99 33.95
N ARG A 609 -13.08 -5.71 34.92
CA ARG A 609 -13.55 -4.35 35.22
C ARG A 609 -12.45 -3.45 35.78
N GLU A 610 -11.55 -4.00 36.60
CA GLU A 610 -10.41 -3.27 37.14
C GLU A 610 -9.30 -3.05 36.09
N HIS A 611 -9.03 -4.06 35.26
CA HIS A 611 -7.97 -4.05 34.26
C HIS A 611 -8.52 -3.94 32.84
N VAL A 612 -8.93 -2.73 32.46
CA VAL A 612 -9.56 -2.30 31.19
C VAL A 612 -9.32 -3.17 29.94
N THR A 613 -8.07 -3.56 29.65
CA THR A 613 -7.66 -4.24 28.42
C THR A 613 -7.35 -5.74 28.59
N ILE A 614 -7.43 -6.28 29.81
CA ILE A 614 -6.98 -7.65 30.12
C ILE A 614 -7.82 -8.70 29.38
N TYR A 615 -9.13 -8.49 29.30
CA TYR A 615 -10.04 -9.36 28.56
C TYR A 615 -9.67 -9.44 27.07
N VAL A 616 -9.19 -8.34 26.47
CA VAL A 616 -8.75 -8.37 25.07
C VAL A 616 -7.54 -9.27 24.89
N TYR A 617 -6.57 -9.12 25.79
CA TYR A 617 -5.32 -9.88 25.77
C TYR A 617 -5.52 -11.39 26.01
N GLU A 618 -6.42 -11.75 26.92
CA GLU A 618 -6.72 -13.15 27.27
C GLU A 618 -7.59 -13.87 26.21
N HIS A 619 -8.14 -13.13 25.24
CA HIS A 619 -8.98 -13.64 24.15
C HIS A 619 -8.47 -13.31 22.73
N PRO A 620 -7.24 -13.73 22.35
CA PRO A 620 -6.66 -13.48 21.03
C PRO A 620 -7.44 -14.14 19.88
N GLU A 621 -8.30 -15.12 20.18
CA GLU A 621 -9.21 -15.75 19.22
C GLU A 621 -10.40 -14.85 18.85
N LYS A 622 -10.73 -13.86 19.70
CA LYS A 622 -11.83 -12.91 19.49
C LYS A 622 -11.35 -11.58 18.94
N TYR A 623 -10.12 -11.18 19.25
CA TYR A 623 -9.62 -9.83 18.99
C TYR A 623 -8.33 -9.82 18.17
N LYS A 624 -8.24 -8.88 17.24
CA LYS A 624 -7.02 -8.64 16.44
C LYS A 624 -6.00 -7.84 17.25
N ILE A 625 -5.10 -8.56 17.91
CA ILE A 625 -4.00 -8.00 18.69
C ILE A 625 -2.80 -7.70 17.79
N ASN A 626 -2.24 -6.49 17.91
CA ASN A 626 -1.01 -6.11 17.21
C ASN A 626 0.09 -5.67 18.19
N ASN A 627 1.29 -6.20 17.97
CA ASN A 627 2.47 -5.95 18.79
C ASN A 627 3.51 -5.20 17.96
N VAL A 628 3.54 -3.87 18.08
CA VAL A 628 4.50 -3.05 17.33
C VAL A 628 5.88 -3.24 17.94
N PRO A 629 6.92 -3.59 17.16
CA PRO A 629 8.27 -3.63 17.70
C PRO A 629 8.80 -2.20 17.90
N ALA A 630 9.47 -1.98 19.03
CA ALA A 630 10.13 -0.72 19.34
C ALA A 630 11.12 -0.31 18.23
N PRO A 631 11.28 0.99 17.94
CA PRO A 631 12.40 1.47 17.15
C PRO A 631 13.71 0.93 17.74
N MET A 632 14.67 0.53 16.91
CA MET A 632 15.93 -0.05 17.38
C MET A 632 16.65 0.84 18.41
N LYS A 633 16.60 2.17 18.23
CA LYS A 633 17.16 3.16 19.16
C LYS A 633 16.53 3.15 20.56
N TYR A 634 15.31 2.60 20.71
CA TYR A 634 14.55 2.57 21.96
C TYR A 634 14.32 1.14 22.50
N ASN A 635 14.90 0.12 21.87
CA ASN A 635 14.68 -1.28 22.24
C ASN A 635 15.55 -1.70 23.45
N PHE A 636 15.09 -1.38 24.67
CA PHE A 636 15.75 -1.67 25.95
C PHE A 636 14.73 -2.23 26.97
N PRO A 637 14.19 -3.44 26.75
CA PRO A 637 13.10 -4.01 27.56
C PRO A 637 13.52 -4.33 29.00
N GLN A 638 14.82 -4.32 29.31
CA GLN A 638 15.35 -4.56 30.65
C GLN A 638 15.21 -3.34 31.58
N LEU A 639 14.89 -2.15 31.06
CA LEU A 639 14.79 -0.92 31.86
C LEU A 639 13.36 -0.72 32.40
N TYR A 640 13.27 -0.29 33.67
CA TYR A 640 12.01 0.01 34.37
C TYR A 640 11.95 1.47 34.79
N LEU A 641 11.00 2.20 34.22
CA LEU A 641 10.85 3.66 34.33
C LEU A 641 9.45 4.08 34.82
N THR A 642 8.75 3.20 35.55
CA THR A 642 7.48 3.52 36.24
C THR A 642 7.75 4.13 37.62
N VAL A 643 6.75 4.82 38.18
CA VAL A 643 6.79 5.35 39.56
C VAL A 643 5.73 4.68 40.43
N ASP A 644 6.14 3.66 41.17
CA ASP A 644 5.27 2.86 42.04
C ASP A 644 5.61 2.99 43.53
N THR A 645 6.89 3.19 43.84
CA THR A 645 7.43 3.27 45.20
C THR A 645 8.23 4.56 45.42
N ALA A 646 8.60 4.84 46.67
CA ALA A 646 9.48 5.97 46.98
C ALA A 646 10.84 5.88 46.27
N ALA A 647 11.42 4.68 46.17
CA ALA A 647 12.68 4.46 45.46
C ALA A 647 12.55 4.70 43.94
N ASP A 648 11.40 4.36 43.34
CA ASP A 648 11.13 4.68 41.94
C ASP A 648 10.99 6.20 41.73
N PHE A 649 10.35 6.90 42.67
CA PHE A 649 10.20 8.35 42.63
C PHE A 649 11.56 9.06 42.78
N GLU A 650 12.45 8.58 43.64
CA GLU A 650 13.82 9.09 43.76
C GLU A 650 14.61 8.88 42.46
N ARG A 651 14.55 7.67 41.88
CA ARG A 651 15.16 7.37 40.58
C ARG A 651 14.62 8.28 39.48
N MET A 652 13.30 8.46 39.43
CA MET A 652 12.67 9.32 38.43
C MET A 652 13.09 10.77 38.60
N THR A 653 13.15 11.26 39.84
CA THR A 653 13.63 12.61 40.14
C THR A 653 15.07 12.82 39.68
N ASP A 654 15.94 11.85 39.93
CA ASP A 654 17.34 11.87 39.46
C ASP A 654 17.43 11.87 37.93
N ILE A 655 16.63 11.04 37.24
CA ILE A 655 16.55 11.04 35.76
C ILE A 655 16.14 12.42 35.26
N PHE A 656 15.07 13.01 35.81
CA PHE A 656 14.61 14.34 35.40
C PHE A 656 15.67 15.41 35.69
N GLN A 657 16.35 15.39 36.84
CA GLN A 657 17.41 16.37 37.15
C GLN A 657 18.57 16.35 36.14
N ASN A 658 18.88 15.18 35.58
CA ASN A 658 20.00 15.01 34.65
C ASN A 658 19.61 15.09 33.17
N CYS A 659 18.35 14.82 32.82
CA CYS A 659 17.88 14.72 31.44
C CYS A 659 16.82 15.77 31.05
N TYR A 660 16.28 16.52 32.01
CA TYR A 660 15.27 17.55 31.73
C TYR A 660 15.94 18.86 31.31
N ASP A 661 15.73 19.25 30.06
CA ASP A 661 16.29 20.48 29.48
C ASP A 661 15.20 21.29 28.79
N ASN A 662 15.15 22.59 29.08
CA ASN A 662 14.18 23.54 28.51
C ASN A 662 12.71 23.10 28.55
N GLY A 663 12.31 22.34 29.58
CA GLY A 663 10.94 21.87 29.74
C GLY A 663 10.64 20.53 29.05
N GLU A 664 11.63 19.90 28.43
CA GLU A 664 11.49 18.63 27.72
C GLU A 664 12.45 17.56 28.24
N ILE A 665 12.09 16.29 28.00
CA ILE A 665 12.94 15.14 28.28
C ILE A 665 12.98 14.23 27.05
N SER A 666 14.20 13.95 26.58
CA SER A 666 14.42 13.05 25.45
C SER A 666 14.53 11.62 25.95
N LEU A 667 13.75 10.71 25.35
CA LEU A 667 13.86 9.28 25.66
C LEU A 667 15.26 8.72 25.34
N GLU A 668 15.91 9.26 24.31
CA GLU A 668 17.27 8.85 23.96
C GLU A 668 18.27 9.25 25.04
N ASP A 669 18.14 10.45 25.60
CA ASP A 669 18.99 10.92 26.69
C ASP A 669 18.74 10.13 27.98
N VAL A 670 17.49 9.82 28.30
CA VAL A 670 17.14 8.94 29.43
C VAL A 670 17.78 7.57 29.26
N ILE A 671 17.64 6.94 28.09
CA ILE A 671 18.24 5.63 27.83
C ILE A 671 19.77 5.71 27.93
N ASN A 672 20.39 6.77 27.40
CA ASN A 672 21.83 6.96 27.47
C ASN A 672 22.33 7.22 28.90
N TYR A 673 21.54 7.92 29.72
CA TYR A 673 21.82 8.12 31.15
C TYR A 673 21.74 6.78 31.90
N MET A 674 20.67 6.02 31.71
CA MET A 674 20.45 4.72 32.36
C MET A 674 21.51 3.67 31.98
N LYS A 675 22.13 3.77 30.80
CA LYS A 675 23.24 2.87 30.39
C LYS A 675 24.56 3.17 31.09
N ARG A 676 24.71 4.35 31.70
CA ARG A 676 25.95 4.78 32.38
C ARG A 676 25.95 4.43 33.87
N LEU A 677 24.77 4.19 34.43
CA LEU A 677 24.55 3.64 35.76
C LEU A 677 24.75 2.11 35.72
#